data_AF-A0A3M1QQZ6-F1
#
_entry.id   AF-A0A3M1QQZ6-F1
#
_cell.length_a   1.000
_cell.length_b   1.000
_cell.length_c   1.000
_cell.angle_alpha   90.00
_cell.angle_beta   90.00
_cell.angle_gamma   90.00
#
_symmetry.space_group_name_H-M   'P 1'
#
loop_
_entity.id
_entity.type
_entity.pdbx_description
1 polymer ?
#
loop_
_entity_poly.entity_id
_entity_poly.type
_entity_poly.pdbx_seq_one_letter_code
_entity_poly.pdbx_strand_id
1 'polypeptide(L)'
;MVPRPPNSRRRSAVRIRVITLTAILCAVLAAVLVPLSLLSLPEPRAPHEGATPADRAEPSQHAGRSEPTDSVESATTIDVTSDDAAASNGRPAPDDDSTAPPTGAPHAPAAPTSTIARHLLRSTAPPPSTFAVTQPARPPHSPREAARLKQRSAVERFGGNRRTEDAVEAGLAWLAAHQDADGMWDRFYFNRHCPSGDPCAGHAIQRTGPSLDAGVTGLALLAFLGAGYTDADGPYRDVVARAVDALARSQQSHGGFSADAAQAGYNDSLATFALAEYVSLTGNEKLLPALRKAVERLSRSQQRLGGWDYLPRADRGRNDTSITAWAIQALTAAQAAGVAVRPETLCRAAVHLARATEEDGRVWYADSGTGFDLDEGSMRAVYRYGPAMTAAAVVCKGLLGWRMDSPILRTQRALLSADPPSEARMVRDTTSLHSYYYWYYGTIAMFQAGGAGWERWNAALRDAILPLQERSGATGRGHHRVGSWPPYGKGWGKWGRMGGRVYSTALCVLTLETYYRHLPAYLADTTPMTAGAWRATWPTFDARIQRWAVEALEAARVEIGEPLLVDLLDSEDERVAVEAAMGLVEFDSPLGMRVLEDAARRADDGTRAKLSDYLRRARSLRARVLKEGEVRIYDGDRRLATLSLSPAYVGLRVQIRRGERRIAEMRVIQRFADRDIVVAELVDQSDNASPQAGDRVVPVSPGGPARP
;
A
#
# COMPACT_ATOMS: atom_id res chain seq x y z
N MET A 1 16.73 -46.94 -28.93
CA MET A 1 17.47 -47.47 -27.76
C MET A 1 17.50 -46.38 -26.69
N VAL A 2 16.78 -46.58 -25.58
CA VAL A 2 16.75 -45.66 -24.44
C VAL A 2 17.86 -46.07 -23.46
N PRO A 3 18.73 -45.17 -22.97
CA PRO A 3 19.77 -45.54 -22.02
C PRO A 3 19.19 -45.65 -20.60
N ARG A 4 19.58 -46.72 -19.89
CA ARG A 4 19.21 -46.98 -18.48
C ARG A 4 19.89 -45.97 -17.53
N PRO A 5 19.25 -45.58 -16.42
CA PRO A 5 19.85 -44.69 -15.41
C PRO A 5 20.89 -45.43 -14.55
N PRO A 6 21.90 -44.71 -13.99
CA PRO A 6 23.00 -45.32 -13.26
C PRO A 6 22.62 -45.76 -11.83
N ASN A 7 23.19 -46.90 -11.46
CA ASN A 7 23.08 -47.66 -10.21
C ASN A 7 22.90 -46.84 -8.90
N SER A 8 21.70 -46.95 -8.32
CA SER A 8 21.30 -46.39 -7.01
C SER A 8 22.04 -46.99 -5.80
N ARG A 9 22.73 -48.12 -5.95
CA ARG A 9 23.38 -48.83 -4.82
C ARG A 9 24.68 -48.19 -4.32
N ARG A 10 25.42 -47.44 -5.16
CA ARG A 10 26.67 -46.77 -4.71
C ARG A 10 26.43 -45.52 -3.87
N ARG A 11 25.31 -44.79 -4.08
CA ARG A 11 24.98 -43.58 -3.29
C ARG A 11 24.52 -43.91 -1.86
N SER A 12 23.92 -45.07 -1.65
CA SER A 12 23.46 -45.52 -0.33
C SER A 12 24.61 -45.88 0.60
N ALA A 13 25.67 -46.54 0.09
CA ALA A 13 26.83 -46.91 0.91
C ALA A 13 27.66 -45.70 1.37
N VAL A 14 27.76 -44.65 0.54
CA VAL A 14 28.44 -43.40 0.90
C VAL A 14 27.64 -42.62 1.93
N ARG A 15 26.30 -42.54 1.78
CA ARG A 15 25.42 -41.89 2.77
C ARG A 15 25.47 -42.55 4.15
N ILE A 16 25.52 -43.89 4.20
CA ILE A 16 25.63 -44.62 5.48
C ILE A 16 26.97 -44.30 6.17
N ARG A 17 28.10 -44.31 5.44
CA ARG A 17 29.41 -43.98 6.01
C ARG A 17 29.50 -42.55 6.54
N VAL A 18 28.90 -41.58 5.86
CA VAL A 18 28.86 -40.19 6.32
C VAL A 18 28.05 -40.06 7.61
N ILE A 19 26.86 -40.68 7.67
CA ILE A 19 26.01 -40.65 8.88
C ILE A 19 26.74 -41.29 10.07
N THR A 20 27.45 -42.41 9.88
CA THR A 20 28.21 -43.05 10.96
C THR A 20 29.37 -42.18 11.44
N LEU A 21 30.10 -41.52 10.54
CA LEU A 21 31.19 -40.61 10.89
C LEU A 21 30.69 -39.37 11.64
N THR A 22 29.56 -38.79 11.23
CA THR A 22 28.96 -37.64 11.91
C THR A 22 28.46 -38.02 13.31
N ALA A 23 27.86 -39.20 13.47
CA ALA A 23 27.41 -39.68 14.77
C ALA A 23 28.58 -39.93 15.75
N ILE A 24 29.70 -40.49 15.26
CA ILE A 24 30.92 -40.67 16.06
C ILE A 24 31.50 -39.31 16.47
N LEU A 25 31.54 -38.33 15.56
CA LEU A 25 32.05 -37.00 15.86
C LEU A 25 31.20 -36.27 16.92
N CYS A 26 29.87 -36.39 16.84
CA CYS A 26 28.95 -35.85 17.85
C CYS A 26 29.12 -36.53 19.21
N ALA A 27 29.35 -37.84 19.25
CA ALA A 27 29.59 -38.57 20.50
C ALA A 27 30.91 -38.17 21.15
N VAL A 28 31.97 -37.96 20.37
CA VAL A 28 33.27 -37.47 20.87
C VAL A 28 33.16 -36.04 21.39
N LEU A 29 32.47 -35.15 20.66
CA LEU A 29 32.20 -33.78 21.11
C LEU A 29 31.41 -33.73 22.42
N ALA A 30 30.38 -34.57 22.57
CA ALA A 30 29.63 -34.68 23.81
C ALA A 30 30.49 -35.22 24.97
N ALA A 31 31.33 -36.21 24.73
CA ALA A 31 32.21 -36.78 25.75
C ALA A 31 33.29 -35.81 26.25
N VAL A 32 33.71 -34.85 25.41
CA VAL A 32 34.70 -33.83 25.78
C VAL A 32 34.06 -32.59 26.41
N LEU A 33 32.90 -32.14 25.93
CA LEU A 33 32.27 -30.89 26.38
C LEU A 33 31.50 -31.03 27.70
N VAL A 34 30.93 -32.21 27.99
CA VAL A 34 30.19 -32.46 29.24
C VAL A 34 31.09 -32.39 30.50
N PRO A 35 32.28 -33.01 30.55
CA PRO A 35 33.15 -32.90 31.73
C PRO A 35 33.74 -31.49 31.93
N LEU A 36 33.93 -30.70 30.85
CA LEU A 36 34.36 -29.29 30.97
C LEU A 36 33.26 -28.39 31.57
N SER A 37 31.99 -28.73 31.37
CA SER A 37 30.85 -27.97 31.89
C SER A 37 30.60 -28.21 33.38
N LEU A 38 31.07 -29.34 33.92
CA LEU A 38 30.91 -29.72 35.33
C LEU A 38 31.95 -29.10 36.26
N LEU A 39 33.02 -28.49 35.74
CA LEU A 39 34.08 -27.82 36.51
C LEU A 39 33.79 -26.36 36.85
N SER A 40 32.62 -25.81 36.44
CA SER A 40 32.33 -24.36 36.51
C SER A 40 31.04 -23.99 37.25
N LEU A 41 30.52 -24.82 38.16
CA LEU A 41 29.33 -24.48 38.96
C LEU A 41 29.71 -24.13 40.41
N PRO A 42 29.30 -22.96 40.95
CA PRO A 42 29.36 -22.68 42.38
C PRO A 42 28.26 -23.42 43.15
N GLU A 43 28.56 -23.81 44.40
CA GLU A 43 27.71 -24.62 45.28
C GLU A 43 26.33 -23.99 45.58
N PRO A 44 25.26 -24.81 45.75
CA PRO A 44 23.94 -24.34 46.14
C PRO A 44 23.81 -24.18 47.66
N ARG A 45 23.33 -23.02 48.12
CA ARG A 45 22.83 -22.83 49.50
C ARG A 45 21.38 -23.30 49.62
N ALA A 46 21.08 -23.95 50.74
CA ALA A 46 19.79 -24.54 51.10
C ALA A 46 18.67 -23.51 51.39
N PRO A 47 17.37 -23.89 51.30
CA PRO A 47 16.24 -22.99 51.49
C PRO A 47 15.79 -22.91 52.95
N HIS A 48 15.33 -21.73 53.39
CA HIS A 48 14.55 -21.55 54.61
C HIS A 48 13.07 -21.29 54.27
N GLU A 49 12.20 -22.01 54.96
CA GLU A 49 10.74 -21.91 54.99
C GLU A 49 10.26 -20.63 55.72
N GLY A 50 9.08 -20.10 55.35
CA GLY A 50 8.24 -19.33 56.29
C GLY A 50 7.43 -18.15 55.75
N ALA A 51 6.12 -18.40 55.58
CA ALA A 51 4.97 -17.51 55.82
C ALA A 51 4.55 -16.37 54.85
N THR A 52 3.25 -16.37 54.55
CA THR A 52 2.37 -15.37 53.89
C THR A 52 1.63 -14.51 54.95
N PRO A 53 0.63 -13.65 54.62
CA PRO A 53 0.62 -12.41 53.81
C PRO A 53 -0.04 -11.20 54.55
N ALA A 54 0.10 -9.95 54.06
CA ALA A 54 -0.95 -8.89 54.01
C ALA A 54 -0.42 -7.43 53.87
N ASP A 55 -1.05 -6.67 52.97
CA ASP A 55 -1.47 -5.25 53.01
C ASP A 55 -0.57 -4.12 53.55
N ARG A 56 -0.15 -3.21 52.65
CA ARG A 56 -0.58 -1.78 52.55
C ARG A 56 0.37 -0.90 51.73
N ALA A 57 -0.25 -0.10 50.85
CA ALA A 57 0.03 1.30 50.44
C ALA A 57 1.47 1.87 50.31
N GLU A 58 1.69 2.47 49.13
CA GLU A 58 2.66 3.48 48.64
C GLU A 58 3.18 4.58 49.62
N PRO A 59 4.01 5.58 49.21
CA PRO A 59 5.23 5.61 48.34
C PRO A 59 6.36 6.51 48.92
N SER A 60 7.62 6.42 48.43
CA SER A 60 8.64 7.51 48.39
C SER A 60 10.00 7.00 47.87
N GLN A 61 10.57 7.58 46.81
CA GLN A 61 11.58 8.66 46.72
C GLN A 61 13.06 8.26 46.93
N HIS A 62 13.87 8.65 45.92
CA HIS A 62 15.30 9.06 45.94
C HIS A 62 16.33 8.01 46.36
N ALA A 63 17.60 7.96 45.94
CA ALA A 63 18.56 8.68 45.11
C ALA A 63 19.63 7.59 44.75
N GLY A 64 20.61 7.68 43.85
CA GLY A 64 21.34 8.75 43.20
C GLY A 64 22.75 8.21 42.86
N ARG A 65 23.33 8.71 41.76
CA ARG A 65 24.78 8.82 41.41
C ARG A 65 25.58 7.51 41.23
N SER A 66 26.40 7.38 40.17
CA SER A 66 27.68 8.08 40.00
C SER A 66 28.05 8.46 38.56
N GLU A 67 28.94 9.44 38.49
CA GLU A 67 29.39 10.34 37.42
C GLU A 67 30.42 9.79 36.40
N PRO A 68 30.73 10.59 35.34
CA PRO A 68 31.53 10.24 34.16
C PRO A 68 32.96 10.81 34.18
N THR A 69 33.77 10.45 33.17
CA THR A 69 35.05 11.11 32.85
C THR A 69 35.05 11.69 31.44
N ASP A 70 35.27 13.01 31.37
CA ASP A 70 36.18 13.82 30.51
C ASP A 70 36.44 13.41 29.05
N SER A 71 36.68 14.29 28.07
CA SER A 71 36.58 15.74 27.80
C SER A 71 37.28 15.91 26.43
N VAL A 72 36.87 16.82 25.54
CA VAL A 72 37.73 17.74 24.74
C VAL A 72 36.83 18.71 23.96
N GLU A 73 37.17 19.99 24.08
CA GLU A 73 36.59 21.18 23.49
C GLU A 73 36.75 21.31 21.96
N SER A 74 35.81 22.00 21.32
CA SER A 74 36.14 23.20 20.53
C SER A 74 34.90 24.05 20.27
N ALA A 75 35.04 25.33 20.63
CA ALA A 75 34.05 26.38 20.53
C ALA A 75 33.93 26.95 19.11
N THR A 76 32.73 27.42 18.73
CA THR A 76 32.57 28.77 18.16
C THR A 76 31.15 29.27 18.40
N THR A 77 31.07 30.38 19.14
CA THR A 77 29.89 31.18 19.48
C THR A 77 29.56 32.16 18.34
N ILE A 78 28.28 32.40 18.04
CA ILE A 78 27.73 33.77 17.88
C ILE A 78 26.29 33.76 18.41
N ASP A 79 26.04 34.71 19.31
CA ASP A 79 24.82 35.01 20.04
C ASP A 79 24.17 36.27 19.43
N VAL A 80 22.84 36.34 19.33
CA VAL A 80 22.07 37.60 19.36
C VAL A 80 20.68 37.33 19.97
N THR A 81 20.55 37.72 21.23
CA THR A 81 19.33 38.05 22.01
C THR A 81 18.73 39.38 21.47
N SER A 82 17.49 39.86 21.71
CA SER A 82 16.43 39.64 22.72
C SER A 82 15.25 40.59 22.41
N ASP A 83 14.04 40.23 22.89
CA ASP A 83 13.02 41.04 23.60
C ASP A 83 12.33 42.25 22.89
N ASP A 84 11.10 42.71 23.17
CA ASP A 84 10.03 42.47 24.17
C ASP A 84 8.75 43.21 23.67
N ALA A 85 7.52 42.69 23.81
CA ALA A 85 6.50 42.90 24.87
C ALA A 85 5.43 44.04 24.71
N ALA A 86 4.18 43.66 25.04
CA ALA A 86 3.11 44.39 25.76
C ALA A 86 2.07 45.33 25.06
N ALA A 87 0.82 44.81 24.99
CA ALA A 87 -0.50 45.32 25.45
C ALA A 87 -0.85 46.84 25.58
N SER A 88 -2.01 47.26 25.03
CA SER A 88 -3.31 47.43 25.75
C SER A 88 -4.30 48.44 25.10
N ASN A 89 -5.59 48.06 25.14
CA ASN A 89 -6.86 48.81 25.34
C ASN A 89 -7.19 50.15 24.65
N GLY A 90 -8.44 50.23 24.16
CA GLY A 90 -9.26 51.46 24.26
C GLY A 90 -10.22 51.77 23.11
N ARG A 91 -11.52 51.51 23.29
CA ARG A 91 -12.66 52.02 22.49
C ARG A 91 -13.11 53.39 23.04
N PRO A 92 -13.82 54.26 22.29
CA PRO A 92 -15.29 54.16 22.16
C PRO A 92 -15.91 54.66 20.82
N ALA A 93 -17.20 54.38 20.63
CA ALA A 93 -18.16 54.88 19.60
C ALA A 93 -18.85 56.20 20.10
N PRO A 94 -19.90 56.83 19.48
CA PRO A 94 -20.94 56.35 18.53
C PRO A 94 -21.46 57.35 17.44
N ASP A 95 -22.53 56.95 16.72
CA ASP A 95 -23.63 57.70 16.03
C ASP A 95 -23.93 57.12 14.62
N ASP A 96 -25.03 56.38 14.41
CA ASP A 96 -26.41 56.79 13.94
C ASP A 96 -26.41 57.44 12.53
N ASP A 97 -27.26 57.13 11.53
CA ASP A 97 -28.53 56.42 11.42
C ASP A 97 -28.84 56.13 9.91
N SER A 98 -29.71 55.13 9.67
CA SER A 98 -30.67 54.93 8.55
C SER A 98 -30.23 54.76 7.08
N THR A 99 -30.47 53.56 6.50
CA THR A 99 -31.54 53.29 5.48
C THR A 99 -31.44 51.88 4.84
N ALA A 100 -32.48 51.06 5.02
CA ALA A 100 -33.11 50.03 4.16
C ALA A 100 -32.28 48.99 3.32
N PRO A 101 -32.86 47.80 2.99
CA PRO A 101 -32.13 46.53 2.94
C PRO A 101 -31.66 46.06 1.55
N PRO A 102 -30.75 45.07 1.50
CA PRO A 102 -30.99 43.96 0.60
C PRO A 102 -30.72 42.58 1.22
N THR A 103 -31.70 41.71 1.04
CA THR A 103 -31.61 40.25 0.94
C THR A 103 -30.46 39.82 0.03
N GLY A 104 -29.57 38.96 0.52
CA GLY A 104 -28.50 38.36 -0.29
C GLY A 104 -27.71 37.30 0.47
N ALA A 105 -28.20 36.05 0.46
CA ALA A 105 -27.37 34.88 0.73
C ALA A 105 -27.12 34.18 -0.61
N PRO A 106 -25.89 34.21 -1.17
CA PRO A 106 -25.56 33.40 -2.33
C PRO A 106 -25.24 31.96 -1.87
N HIS A 107 -26.07 31.06 -2.37
CA HIS A 107 -25.85 29.63 -2.63
C HIS A 107 -24.46 29.04 -2.30
N ALA A 108 -24.49 28.04 -1.42
CA ALA A 108 -23.45 27.04 -1.26
C ALA A 108 -23.18 26.31 -2.61
N PRO A 109 -21.91 26.11 -3.01
CA PRO A 109 -21.59 25.32 -4.19
C PRO A 109 -21.84 23.83 -3.93
N ALA A 110 -22.60 23.21 -4.83
CA ALA A 110 -22.92 21.80 -4.83
C ALA A 110 -21.67 20.92 -5.04
N ALA A 111 -21.66 19.77 -4.37
CA ALA A 111 -20.62 18.75 -4.44
C ALA A 111 -20.34 18.30 -5.90
N PRO A 112 -19.06 18.15 -6.30
CA PRO A 112 -18.72 17.68 -7.64
C PRO A 112 -19.18 16.24 -7.82
N THR A 113 -20.05 16.04 -8.80
CA THR A 113 -20.48 14.73 -9.27
C THR A 113 -19.64 14.43 -10.51
N SER A 114 -18.70 13.49 -10.40
CA SER A 114 -17.85 13.07 -11.52
C SER A 114 -18.68 12.33 -12.58
N THR A 115 -19.26 13.09 -13.51
CA THR A 115 -20.01 12.57 -14.66
C THR A 115 -19.10 11.98 -15.75
N ILE A 116 -17.78 12.05 -15.60
CA ILE A 116 -16.82 11.69 -16.67
C ILE A 116 -16.52 10.18 -16.72
N ALA A 117 -16.75 9.41 -15.65
CA ALA A 117 -16.48 7.97 -15.62
C ALA A 117 -17.50 7.11 -16.39
N ARG A 118 -18.50 7.71 -17.05
CA ARG A 118 -19.55 6.99 -17.78
C ARG A 118 -19.27 6.75 -19.27
N HIS A 119 -18.19 7.32 -19.83
CA HIS A 119 -18.04 7.35 -21.29
C HIS A 119 -16.89 6.52 -21.90
N LEU A 120 -16.08 5.81 -21.09
CA LEU A 120 -15.04 4.90 -21.60
C LEU A 120 -15.48 3.42 -21.71
N LEU A 121 -16.77 3.11 -21.57
CA LEU A 121 -17.30 1.74 -21.60
C LEU A 121 -18.45 1.56 -22.60
N ARG A 122 -18.21 1.83 -23.88
CA ARG A 122 -19.04 1.25 -24.95
C ARG A 122 -18.19 0.41 -25.90
N SER A 123 -18.68 -0.81 -26.11
CA SER A 123 -18.03 -1.98 -26.72
C SER A 123 -17.07 -2.68 -25.74
N THR A 124 -17.45 -3.73 -25.01
CA THR A 124 -18.05 -4.98 -25.49
C THR A 124 -18.91 -5.67 -24.42
N ALA A 125 -20.23 -5.70 -24.60
CA ALA A 125 -21.15 -6.78 -24.20
C ALA A 125 -22.58 -6.40 -24.65
N PRO A 126 -23.35 -7.28 -25.31
CA PRO A 126 -24.74 -7.00 -25.67
C PRO A 126 -25.64 -7.06 -24.42
N PRO A 127 -26.74 -6.28 -24.37
CA PRO A 127 -27.65 -6.31 -23.23
C PRO A 127 -28.62 -7.49 -23.34
N PRO A 128 -28.95 -8.20 -22.25
CA PRO A 128 -30.25 -8.83 -22.14
C PRO A 128 -31.32 -7.78 -21.77
N SER A 129 -32.45 -7.89 -22.46
CA SER A 129 -33.58 -6.97 -22.54
C SER A 129 -34.51 -7.01 -21.31
N THR A 130 -35.04 -5.83 -20.92
CA THR A 130 -36.43 -5.47 -20.45
C THR A 130 -37.15 -6.35 -19.39
N PHE A 131 -37.86 -5.89 -18.34
CA PHE A 131 -38.45 -4.60 -17.90
C PHE A 131 -38.66 -4.66 -16.36
N ALA A 132 -38.58 -3.52 -15.66
CA ALA A 132 -39.54 -3.12 -14.63
C ALA A 132 -39.43 -1.60 -14.39
N VAL A 133 -40.47 -0.87 -14.81
CA VAL A 133 -40.62 0.57 -14.55
C VAL A 133 -40.81 0.77 -13.06
N THR A 134 -39.89 1.50 -12.41
CA THR A 134 -40.11 2.04 -11.06
C THR A 134 -39.79 3.53 -11.09
N GLN A 135 -40.68 4.31 -10.47
CA GLN A 135 -40.75 5.78 -10.51
C GLN A 135 -39.41 6.48 -10.16
N PRO A 136 -39.20 7.74 -10.62
CA PRO A 136 -37.99 8.48 -10.32
C PRO A 136 -37.84 8.70 -8.81
N ALA A 137 -36.79 8.16 -8.23
CA ALA A 137 -36.45 8.34 -6.82
C ALA A 137 -36.13 9.81 -6.53
N ARG A 138 -36.69 10.31 -5.42
CA ARG A 138 -36.49 11.67 -4.90
C ARG A 138 -34.99 11.89 -4.57
N PRO A 139 -34.43 13.09 -4.82
CA PRO A 139 -33.02 13.36 -4.52
C PRO A 139 -32.72 13.21 -3.02
N PRO A 140 -31.53 12.71 -2.63
CA PRO A 140 -31.17 12.46 -1.24
C PRO A 140 -31.18 13.78 -0.43
N HIS A 141 -31.77 13.74 0.77
CA HIS A 141 -32.02 14.90 1.62
C HIS A 141 -30.86 15.23 2.56
N SER A 142 -29.79 14.42 2.57
CA SER A 142 -28.58 14.69 3.36
C SER A 142 -27.28 14.17 2.70
N PRO A 143 -26.10 14.75 3.03
CA PRO A 143 -24.79 14.23 2.61
C PRO A 143 -24.59 12.74 2.94
N ARG A 144 -25.18 12.28 4.05
CA ARG A 144 -25.14 10.88 4.49
C ARG A 144 -25.95 9.94 3.59
N GLU A 145 -27.15 10.35 3.19
CA GLU A 145 -27.95 9.59 2.22
C GLU A 145 -27.27 9.54 0.85
N ALA A 146 -26.64 10.64 0.43
CA ALA A 146 -25.87 10.69 -0.80
C ALA A 146 -24.63 9.78 -0.76
N ALA A 147 -23.88 9.76 0.35
CA ALA A 147 -22.73 8.86 0.55
C ALA A 147 -23.17 7.38 0.53
N ARG A 148 -24.24 7.04 1.25
CA ARG A 148 -24.80 5.68 1.24
C ARG A 148 -25.34 5.25 -0.13
N LEU A 149 -25.93 6.17 -0.88
CA LEU A 149 -26.38 5.89 -2.24
C LEU A 149 -25.20 5.66 -3.20
N LYS A 150 -24.13 6.44 -3.06
CA LYS A 150 -22.86 6.23 -3.79
C LYS A 150 -22.22 4.88 -3.44
N GLN A 151 -22.18 4.53 -2.15
CA GLN A 151 -21.69 3.24 -1.68
C GLN A 151 -22.50 2.08 -2.26
N ARG A 152 -23.84 2.12 -2.16
CA ARG A 152 -24.71 1.09 -2.76
C ARG A 152 -24.52 0.98 -4.27
N SER A 153 -24.44 2.11 -4.97
CA SER A 153 -24.19 2.13 -6.41
C SER A 153 -22.82 1.52 -6.75
N ALA A 154 -21.78 1.77 -5.94
CA ALA A 154 -20.46 1.19 -6.14
C ALA A 154 -20.45 -0.33 -5.86
N VAL A 155 -21.11 -0.79 -4.80
CA VAL A 155 -21.31 -2.21 -4.48
C VAL A 155 -21.93 -2.93 -5.68
N GLU A 156 -23.06 -2.44 -6.19
CA GLU A 156 -23.73 -3.05 -7.35
C GLU A 156 -22.85 -3.00 -8.60
N ARG A 157 -22.22 -1.84 -8.87
CA ARG A 157 -21.36 -1.64 -10.05
C ARG A 157 -20.18 -2.61 -10.09
N PHE A 158 -19.57 -2.89 -8.93
CA PHE A 158 -18.36 -3.69 -8.85
C PHE A 158 -18.60 -5.14 -8.43
N GLY A 159 -19.87 -5.57 -8.35
CA GLY A 159 -20.27 -6.97 -8.15
C GLY A 159 -20.32 -7.41 -6.69
N GLY A 160 -20.30 -6.47 -5.75
CA GLY A 160 -20.78 -6.71 -4.39
C GLY A 160 -22.32 -6.87 -4.38
N ASN A 161 -22.88 -7.35 -3.28
CA ASN A 161 -24.32 -7.53 -3.15
C ASN A 161 -24.79 -7.40 -1.71
N ARG A 162 -26.09 -7.50 -1.47
CA ARG A 162 -26.63 -7.43 -0.10
C ARG A 162 -25.98 -8.42 0.87
N ARG A 163 -25.59 -9.62 0.42
CA ARG A 163 -24.91 -10.60 1.29
C ARG A 163 -23.51 -10.15 1.70
N THR A 164 -22.79 -9.42 0.84
CA THR A 164 -21.46 -8.87 1.20
C THR A 164 -21.62 -7.73 2.19
N GLU A 165 -22.61 -6.86 2.00
CA GLU A 165 -22.89 -5.74 2.93
C GLU A 165 -23.39 -6.24 4.29
N ASP A 166 -24.33 -7.18 4.31
CA ASP A 166 -24.81 -7.80 5.56
C ASP A 166 -23.66 -8.49 6.32
N ALA A 167 -22.70 -9.09 5.58
CA ALA A 167 -21.52 -9.69 6.18
C ALA A 167 -20.55 -8.66 6.76
N VAL A 168 -20.35 -7.51 6.09
CA VAL A 168 -19.57 -6.37 6.62
C VAL A 168 -20.18 -5.88 7.92
N GLU A 169 -21.47 -5.55 7.94
CA GLU A 169 -22.16 -5.05 9.13
C GLU A 169 -22.13 -6.05 10.29
N ALA A 170 -22.30 -7.34 10.02
CA ALA A 170 -22.18 -8.38 11.05
C ALA A 170 -20.75 -8.49 11.62
N GLY A 171 -19.73 -8.33 10.78
CA GLY A 171 -18.33 -8.29 11.21
C GLY A 171 -18.02 -7.07 12.08
N LEU A 172 -18.51 -5.89 11.68
CA LEU A 172 -18.36 -4.65 12.45
C LEU A 172 -19.08 -4.72 13.81
N ALA A 173 -20.29 -5.28 13.84
CA ALA A 173 -21.02 -5.51 15.08
C ALA A 173 -20.25 -6.44 16.03
N TRP A 174 -19.65 -7.51 15.49
CA TRP A 174 -18.80 -8.41 16.28
C TRP A 174 -17.56 -7.69 16.82
N LEU A 175 -16.86 -6.91 15.99
CA LEU A 175 -15.70 -6.12 16.43
C LEU A 175 -16.08 -5.12 17.53
N ALA A 176 -17.19 -4.41 17.37
CA ALA A 176 -17.68 -3.45 18.36
C ALA A 176 -17.97 -4.11 19.72
N ALA A 177 -18.53 -5.33 19.72
CA ALA A 177 -18.81 -6.10 20.93
C ALA A 177 -17.56 -6.64 21.65
N HIS A 178 -16.38 -6.57 21.03
CA HIS A 178 -15.12 -7.12 21.56
C HIS A 178 -14.02 -6.06 21.71
N GLN A 179 -14.36 -4.77 21.70
CA GLN A 179 -13.43 -3.69 22.02
C GLN A 179 -13.28 -3.56 23.54
N ASP A 180 -12.05 -3.40 24.02
CA ASP A 180 -11.78 -3.12 25.43
C ASP A 180 -12.22 -1.69 25.81
N ALA A 181 -12.43 -1.45 27.10
CA ALA A 181 -12.89 -0.16 27.61
C ALA A 181 -11.89 0.99 27.35
N ASP A 182 -10.61 0.66 27.20
CA ASP A 182 -9.54 1.61 26.84
C ASP A 182 -9.54 2.00 25.35
N GLY A 183 -10.35 1.33 24.52
CA GLY A 183 -10.49 1.55 23.09
C GLY A 183 -9.68 0.62 22.20
N MET A 184 -8.83 -0.25 22.75
CA MET A 184 -8.00 -1.19 21.99
C MET A 184 -8.75 -2.50 21.73
N TRP A 185 -8.22 -3.32 20.82
CA TRP A 185 -8.60 -4.72 20.69
C TRP A 185 -7.46 -5.64 21.09
N ASP A 186 -7.72 -6.52 22.05
CA ASP A 186 -6.79 -7.55 22.49
C ASP A 186 -6.97 -8.84 21.68
N ARG A 187 -5.97 -9.18 20.86
CA ARG A 187 -6.03 -10.38 20.00
C ARG A 187 -6.01 -11.71 20.76
N PHE A 188 -5.63 -11.71 22.04
CA PHE A 188 -5.56 -12.90 22.88
C PHE A 188 -6.77 -13.00 23.80
N TYR A 189 -7.07 -11.96 24.57
CA TYR A 189 -8.11 -11.96 25.59
C TYR A 189 -9.44 -11.33 25.14
N PHE A 190 -9.68 -11.09 23.84
CA PHE A 190 -10.97 -10.53 23.34
C PHE A 190 -12.20 -11.28 23.87
N ASN A 191 -12.10 -12.58 24.14
CA ASN A 191 -13.21 -13.37 24.66
C ASN A 191 -13.65 -13.01 26.08
N ARG A 192 -12.94 -12.12 26.79
CA ARG A 192 -13.41 -11.56 28.08
C ARG A 192 -14.73 -10.81 27.96
N HIS A 193 -15.05 -10.33 26.76
CA HIS A 193 -16.32 -9.68 26.42
C HIS A 193 -17.44 -10.67 26.13
N CYS A 194 -17.13 -11.97 26.07
CA CYS A 194 -18.13 -13.00 25.81
C CYS A 194 -18.88 -13.37 27.09
N PRO A 195 -20.16 -13.74 26.98
CA PRO A 195 -20.88 -14.38 28.09
C PRO A 195 -20.17 -15.66 28.56
N SER A 196 -20.22 -15.94 29.87
CA SER A 196 -19.49 -17.07 30.48
C SER A 196 -19.84 -18.45 29.91
N GLY A 197 -21.02 -18.59 29.28
CA GLY A 197 -21.46 -19.83 28.62
C GLY A 197 -21.18 -19.89 27.11
N ASP A 198 -20.67 -18.84 26.50
CA ASP A 198 -20.45 -18.75 25.05
C ASP A 198 -19.15 -18.01 24.66
N PRO A 199 -17.98 -18.41 25.20
CA PRO A 199 -16.72 -17.76 24.85
C PRO A 199 -16.34 -18.00 23.38
N CYS A 200 -15.96 -16.93 22.70
CA CYS A 200 -15.38 -17.00 21.37
C CYS A 200 -13.98 -17.64 21.41
N ALA A 201 -13.75 -18.70 20.62
CA ALA A 201 -12.43 -19.30 20.42
C ALA A 201 -11.63 -18.54 19.34
N GLY A 202 -10.35 -18.88 19.15
CA GLY A 202 -9.50 -18.28 18.11
C GLY A 202 -8.59 -17.18 18.63
N HIS A 203 -8.00 -17.41 19.80
CA HIS A 203 -6.94 -16.58 20.35
C HIS A 203 -5.70 -16.65 19.46
N ALA A 204 -4.98 -15.54 19.38
CA ALA A 204 -3.65 -15.52 18.80
C ALA A 204 -2.69 -16.45 19.56
N ILE A 205 -1.65 -16.95 18.89
CA ILE A 205 -0.57 -17.68 19.57
C ILE A 205 0.21 -16.74 20.49
N GLN A 206 0.45 -17.18 21.72
CA GLN A 206 1.25 -16.46 22.71
C GLN A 206 2.76 -16.64 22.42
N ARG A 207 3.22 -16.13 21.28
CA ARG A 207 4.66 -16.09 20.91
C ARG A 207 5.29 -14.73 21.10
N THR A 208 4.46 -13.69 21.11
CA THR A 208 4.81 -12.29 21.30
C THR A 208 3.80 -11.75 22.31
N GLY A 209 4.19 -10.89 23.24
CA GLY A 209 3.27 -10.34 24.25
C GLY A 209 2.17 -9.44 23.62
N PRO A 210 1.66 -8.41 24.32
CA PRO A 210 0.77 -7.38 23.75
C PRO A 210 1.34 -6.61 22.54
N SER A 211 2.56 -6.96 22.12
CA SER A 211 3.35 -6.49 20.96
C SER A 211 2.63 -6.21 19.64
N LEU A 212 1.37 -6.61 19.42
CA LEU A 212 0.66 -6.40 18.14
C LEU A 212 -0.71 -5.71 18.29
N ASP A 213 -1.10 -5.31 19.50
CA ASP A 213 -2.46 -4.82 19.75
C ASP A 213 -2.72 -3.47 19.08
N ALA A 214 -1.72 -2.60 18.96
CA ALA A 214 -1.86 -1.35 18.20
C ALA A 214 -2.09 -1.60 16.71
N GLY A 215 -1.42 -2.59 16.09
CA GLY A 215 -1.65 -2.93 14.70
C GLY A 215 -3.01 -3.58 14.46
N VAL A 216 -3.46 -4.46 15.36
CA VAL A 216 -4.79 -5.07 15.30
C VAL A 216 -5.89 -4.02 15.54
N THR A 217 -5.69 -3.10 16.48
CA THR A 217 -6.57 -1.95 16.70
C THR A 217 -6.63 -1.05 15.47
N GLY A 218 -5.49 -0.80 14.81
CA GLY A 218 -5.44 -0.08 13.53
C GLY A 218 -6.27 -0.77 12.44
N LEU A 219 -6.17 -2.10 12.30
CA LEU A 219 -7.00 -2.85 11.34
C LEU A 219 -8.49 -2.80 11.67
N ALA A 220 -8.86 -2.95 12.95
CA ALA A 220 -10.25 -2.86 13.38
C ALA A 220 -10.83 -1.46 13.12
N LEU A 221 -10.07 -0.41 13.46
CA LEU A 221 -10.45 0.98 13.16
C LEU A 221 -10.60 1.19 11.65
N LEU A 222 -9.65 0.72 10.84
CA LEU A 222 -9.75 0.80 9.37
C LEU A 222 -11.05 0.17 8.86
N ALA A 223 -11.50 -0.96 9.40
CA ALA A 223 -12.77 -1.58 9.00
C ALA A 223 -13.97 -0.64 9.27
N PHE A 224 -14.06 -0.02 10.45
CA PHE A 224 -15.13 0.97 10.70
C PHE A 224 -15.07 2.15 9.73
N LEU A 225 -13.87 2.69 9.50
CA LEU A 225 -13.67 3.83 8.58
C LEU A 225 -14.05 3.48 7.14
N GLY A 226 -13.76 2.25 6.70
CA GLY A 226 -14.06 1.77 5.35
C GLY A 226 -15.55 1.72 5.05
N ALA A 227 -16.35 1.28 6.02
CA ALA A 227 -17.81 1.35 5.96
C ALA A 227 -18.36 2.79 6.11
N GLY A 228 -17.49 3.79 6.24
CA GLY A 228 -17.85 5.20 6.36
C GLY A 228 -18.28 5.62 7.77
N TYR A 229 -17.95 4.82 8.79
CA TYR A 229 -18.24 5.16 10.18
C TYR A 229 -17.12 5.99 10.79
N THR A 230 -17.49 7.09 11.46
CA THR A 230 -16.59 8.00 12.15
C THR A 230 -17.07 8.21 13.59
N ASP A 231 -16.32 8.95 14.39
CA ASP A 231 -16.75 9.42 15.71
C ASP A 231 -17.92 10.42 15.64
N ALA A 232 -18.14 11.05 14.49
CA ALA A 232 -19.26 11.94 14.24
C ALA A 232 -20.45 11.25 13.55
N ASP A 233 -20.26 10.11 12.88
CA ASP A 233 -21.26 9.50 12.00
C ASP A 233 -21.37 7.98 12.08
N GLY A 234 -22.61 7.49 12.13
CA GLY A 234 -22.92 6.06 12.21
C GLY A 234 -23.35 5.57 13.59
N PRO A 235 -23.60 4.26 13.74
CA PRO A 235 -23.97 3.65 15.02
C PRO A 235 -22.74 3.32 15.90
N TYR A 236 -21.53 3.33 15.33
CA TYR A 236 -20.28 2.95 16.02
C TYR A 236 -19.43 4.15 16.45
N ARG A 237 -20.03 5.32 16.65
CA ARG A 237 -19.33 6.58 16.98
C ARG A 237 -18.38 6.43 18.16
N ASP A 238 -18.87 5.89 19.28
CA ASP A 238 -18.07 5.73 20.49
C ASP A 238 -16.95 4.69 20.32
N VAL A 239 -17.18 3.66 19.49
CA VAL A 239 -16.17 2.64 19.18
C VAL A 239 -15.01 3.27 18.41
N VAL A 240 -15.33 4.08 17.39
CA VAL A 240 -14.34 4.81 16.59
C VAL A 240 -13.59 5.83 17.45
N ALA A 241 -14.31 6.65 18.22
CA ALA A 241 -13.72 7.67 19.08
C ALA A 241 -12.71 7.06 20.07
N ARG A 242 -13.09 5.98 20.77
CA ARG A 242 -12.20 5.31 21.72
C ARG A 242 -10.99 4.69 21.03
N ALA A 243 -11.14 4.11 19.83
CA ALA A 243 -10.02 3.52 19.09
C ALA A 243 -9.01 4.58 18.65
N VAL A 244 -9.48 5.71 18.12
CA VAL A 244 -8.63 6.84 17.73
C VAL A 244 -7.87 7.39 18.95
N ASP A 245 -8.58 7.62 20.06
CA ASP A 245 -7.98 8.12 21.28
C ASP A 245 -6.96 7.12 21.86
N ALA A 246 -7.24 5.82 21.81
CA ALA A 246 -6.34 4.78 22.29
C ALA A 246 -5.04 4.72 21.47
N LEU A 247 -5.14 4.78 20.14
CA LEU A 247 -3.97 4.85 19.26
C LEU A 247 -3.16 6.13 19.51
N ALA A 248 -3.81 7.29 19.64
CA ALA A 248 -3.14 8.55 19.94
C ALA A 248 -2.41 8.49 21.30
N ARG A 249 -3.04 7.92 22.34
CA ARG A 249 -2.42 7.75 23.67
C ARG A 249 -1.28 6.74 23.70
N SER A 250 -1.33 5.70 22.87
CA SER A 250 -0.29 4.67 22.81
C SER A 250 0.95 5.09 22.00
N GLN A 251 0.90 6.22 21.30
CA GLN A 251 2.04 6.73 20.56
C GLN A 251 3.20 7.09 21.51
N GLN A 252 4.35 6.48 21.24
CA GLN A 252 5.60 6.69 21.97
C GLN A 252 6.27 8.00 21.55
N SER A 253 7.21 8.49 22.37
CA SER A 253 7.96 9.74 22.09
C SER A 253 8.70 9.72 20.75
N HIS A 254 9.15 8.55 20.30
CA HIS A 254 9.80 8.35 19.01
C HIS A 254 8.81 8.22 17.83
N GLY A 255 7.51 8.41 18.06
CA GLY A 255 6.45 8.42 17.04
C GLY A 255 5.86 7.05 16.67
N GLY A 256 6.37 5.95 17.22
CA GLY A 256 5.82 4.60 16.98
C GLY A 256 4.75 4.22 17.99
N PHE A 257 4.14 3.05 17.86
CA PHE A 257 2.97 2.62 18.62
C PHE A 257 3.18 1.33 19.43
N SER A 258 4.43 0.88 19.52
CA SER A 258 4.81 -0.26 20.37
C SER A 258 5.82 0.15 21.42
N ALA A 259 5.59 -0.28 22.66
CA ALA A 259 6.62 -0.28 23.70
C ALA A 259 7.69 -1.36 23.42
N ASP A 260 7.28 -2.53 22.92
CA ASP A 260 8.19 -3.58 22.45
C ASP A 260 8.56 -3.34 20.97
N ALA A 261 9.86 -3.16 20.70
CA ALA A 261 10.33 -2.98 19.34
C ALA A 261 10.16 -4.24 18.47
N ALA A 262 10.02 -5.42 19.06
CA ALA A 262 9.75 -6.66 18.34
C ALA A 262 8.36 -6.59 17.69
N GLN A 263 8.31 -6.62 16.35
CA GLN A 263 7.10 -6.46 15.53
C GLN A 263 6.56 -5.03 15.39
N ALA A 264 7.27 -4.01 15.91
CA ALA A 264 6.79 -2.64 15.81
C ALA A 264 6.59 -2.16 14.37
N GLY A 265 7.23 -2.78 13.36
CA GLY A 265 6.95 -2.47 11.95
C GLY A 265 5.48 -2.63 11.54
N TYR A 266 4.78 -3.67 12.04
CA TYR A 266 3.34 -3.82 11.77
C TYR A 266 2.51 -2.81 12.53
N ASN A 267 2.78 -2.60 13.82
CA ASN A 267 2.03 -1.65 14.63
C ASN A 267 2.20 -0.22 14.13
N ASP A 268 3.45 0.19 13.88
CA ASP A 268 3.76 1.53 13.39
C ASP A 268 3.05 1.77 12.06
N SER A 269 3.10 0.82 11.12
CA SER A 269 2.46 0.99 9.81
C SER A 269 0.92 1.01 9.91
N LEU A 270 0.31 0.05 10.59
CA LEU A 270 -1.16 -0.09 10.63
C LEU A 270 -1.83 0.99 11.47
N ALA A 271 -1.25 1.39 12.60
CA ALA A 271 -1.78 2.49 13.40
C ALA A 271 -1.64 3.83 12.65
N THR A 272 -0.51 4.07 11.98
CA THR A 272 -0.33 5.25 11.12
C THR A 272 -1.37 5.28 10.01
N PHE A 273 -1.62 4.15 9.34
CA PHE A 273 -2.61 4.06 8.27
C PHE A 273 -4.01 4.40 8.78
N ALA A 274 -4.42 3.82 9.92
CA ALA A 274 -5.73 4.08 10.50
C ALA A 274 -5.93 5.55 10.90
N LEU A 275 -4.94 6.17 11.55
CA LEU A 275 -5.00 7.58 11.92
C LEU A 275 -5.00 8.50 10.70
N ALA A 276 -4.22 8.18 9.66
CA ALA A 276 -4.19 8.94 8.42
C ALA A 276 -5.55 8.91 7.70
N GLU A 277 -6.18 7.74 7.61
CA GLU A 277 -7.49 7.61 6.98
C GLU A 277 -8.58 8.31 7.79
N TYR A 278 -8.55 8.20 9.12
CA TYR A 278 -9.47 8.94 9.99
C TYR A 278 -9.32 10.46 9.80
N VAL A 279 -8.10 11.00 9.76
CA VAL A 279 -7.87 12.44 9.51
C VAL A 279 -8.37 12.83 8.12
N SER A 280 -8.14 12.00 7.10
CA SER A 280 -8.61 12.26 5.73
C SER A 280 -10.13 12.32 5.64
N LEU A 281 -10.84 11.47 6.38
CA LEU A 281 -12.30 11.40 6.40
C LEU A 281 -12.96 12.51 7.25
N THR A 282 -12.33 12.88 8.36
CA THR A 282 -12.93 13.79 9.36
C THR A 282 -12.41 15.21 9.31
N GLY A 283 -11.23 15.44 8.72
CA GLY A 283 -10.53 16.72 8.81
C GLY A 283 -10.02 17.04 10.22
N ASN A 284 -9.86 16.05 11.10
CA ASN A 284 -9.46 16.30 12.50
C ASN A 284 -7.98 16.74 12.60
N GLU A 285 -7.76 18.05 12.52
CA GLU A 285 -6.43 18.66 12.54
C GLU A 285 -5.64 18.41 13.84
N LYS A 286 -6.33 18.11 14.96
CA LYS A 286 -5.69 17.85 16.26
C LYS A 286 -4.77 16.64 16.23
N LEU A 287 -4.99 15.70 15.32
CA LEU A 287 -4.14 14.52 15.15
C LEU A 287 -2.96 14.73 14.20
N LEU A 288 -2.88 15.85 13.47
CA LEU A 288 -1.78 16.11 12.54
C LEU A 288 -0.39 16.08 13.20
N PRO A 289 -0.17 16.60 14.43
CA PRO A 289 1.11 16.47 15.10
C PRO A 289 1.50 15.01 15.38
N ALA A 290 0.55 14.18 15.83
CA ALA A 290 0.78 12.75 16.07
C ALA A 290 1.07 12.00 14.75
N LEU A 291 0.29 12.31 13.71
CA LEU A 291 0.47 11.69 12.39
C LEU A 291 1.82 12.07 11.76
N ARG A 292 2.27 13.33 11.87
CA ARG A 292 3.61 13.75 11.41
C ARG A 292 4.73 12.98 12.12
N LYS A 293 4.62 12.78 13.44
CA LYS A 293 5.60 11.97 14.20
C LYS A 293 5.62 10.51 13.73
N ALA A 294 4.46 9.95 13.42
CA ALA A 294 4.33 8.58 12.92
C ALA A 294 4.94 8.42 11.52
N VAL A 295 4.68 9.36 10.61
CA VAL A 295 5.30 9.42 9.28
C VAL A 295 6.82 9.54 9.37
N GLU A 296 7.31 10.39 10.26
CA GLU A 296 8.75 10.54 10.48
C GLU A 296 9.37 9.26 11.04
N ARG A 297 8.69 8.57 11.96
CA ARG A 297 9.10 7.26 12.48
C ARG A 297 9.22 6.21 11.38
N LEU A 298 8.23 6.10 10.50
CA LEU A 298 8.30 5.19 9.36
C LEU A 298 9.45 5.59 8.43
N SER A 299 9.59 6.88 8.13
CA SER A 299 10.67 7.40 7.27
C SER A 299 12.08 7.12 7.82
N ARG A 300 12.28 7.19 9.14
CA ARG A 300 13.56 6.92 9.80
C ARG A 300 13.89 5.44 9.96
N SER A 301 12.87 4.58 9.99
CA SER A 301 13.05 3.13 10.14
C SER A 301 13.23 2.39 8.81
N GLN A 302 13.06 3.07 7.68
CA GLN A 302 13.27 2.50 6.35
C GLN A 302 14.73 2.06 6.16
N GLN A 303 14.92 0.84 5.66
CA GLN A 303 16.23 0.26 5.40
C GLN A 303 16.94 0.92 4.23
N ARG A 304 18.25 0.73 4.12
CA ARG A 304 19.08 1.28 3.02
C ARG A 304 18.53 0.96 1.62
N LEU A 305 18.00 -0.25 1.42
CA LEU A 305 17.48 -0.73 0.14
C LEU A 305 15.95 -0.54 0.00
N GLY A 306 15.38 0.37 0.79
CA GLY A 306 14.05 0.93 0.59
C GLY A 306 12.88 0.16 1.17
N GLY A 307 13.09 -1.06 1.67
CA GLY A 307 12.06 -1.80 2.40
C GLY A 307 12.03 -1.46 3.89
N TRP A 308 11.05 -2.00 4.58
CA TRP A 308 10.92 -1.96 6.04
C TRP A 308 11.06 -3.37 6.62
N ASP A 309 11.27 -3.46 7.93
CA ASP A 309 11.34 -4.73 8.66
C ASP A 309 10.46 -4.70 9.91
N TYR A 310 10.35 -5.85 10.57
CA TYR A 310 9.69 -6.02 11.85
C TYR A 310 10.22 -5.09 12.94
N LEU A 311 11.53 -4.82 12.92
CA LEU A 311 12.18 -3.91 13.85
C LEU A 311 12.26 -2.51 13.22
N PRO A 312 11.91 -1.46 13.97
CA PRO A 312 11.85 -0.10 13.45
C PRO A 312 13.24 0.56 13.51
N ARG A 313 14.24 -0.06 12.87
CA ARG A 313 15.64 0.40 12.82
C ARG A 313 16.21 0.25 11.41
N ALA A 314 16.88 1.29 10.91
CA ALA A 314 17.44 1.31 9.55
C ALA A 314 18.78 0.56 9.37
N ASP A 315 19.33 -0.04 10.43
CA ASP A 315 20.68 -0.62 10.48
C ASP A 315 20.73 -2.16 10.33
N ARG A 316 19.60 -2.84 10.40
CA ARG A 316 19.52 -4.32 10.33
C ARG A 316 19.76 -4.88 8.93
N GLY A 317 19.49 -4.10 7.88
CA GLY A 317 19.74 -4.47 6.49
C GLY A 317 18.74 -5.46 5.87
N ARG A 318 17.78 -6.00 6.63
CA ARG A 318 16.71 -6.87 6.13
C ARG A 318 15.54 -6.06 5.64
N ASN A 319 15.10 -6.30 4.41
CA ASN A 319 13.97 -5.62 3.80
C ASN A 319 12.85 -6.62 3.56
N ASP A 320 11.71 -6.40 4.18
CA ASP A 320 10.54 -7.28 4.16
C ASP A 320 9.43 -6.67 3.30
N THR A 321 9.05 -7.37 2.22
CA THR A 321 8.01 -6.92 1.30
C THR A 321 6.65 -6.80 1.98
N SER A 322 6.36 -7.61 3.00
CA SER A 322 5.07 -7.61 3.69
C SER A 322 4.88 -6.39 4.61
N ILE A 323 5.93 -6.00 5.35
CA ILE A 323 5.91 -4.77 6.16
C ILE A 323 5.93 -3.56 5.24
N THR A 324 6.77 -3.60 4.20
CA THR A 324 6.87 -2.53 3.21
C THR A 324 5.51 -2.20 2.59
N ALA A 325 4.68 -3.21 2.31
CA ALA A 325 3.35 -2.98 1.76
C ALA A 325 2.39 -2.20 2.69
N TRP A 326 2.47 -2.43 4.00
CA TRP A 326 1.71 -1.64 4.97
C TRP A 326 2.29 -0.23 5.14
N ALA A 327 3.62 -0.10 5.18
CA ALA A 327 4.27 1.19 5.30
C ALA A 327 3.94 2.10 4.10
N ILE A 328 3.92 1.55 2.87
CA ILE A 328 3.51 2.30 1.68
C ILE A 328 2.07 2.78 1.81
N GLN A 329 1.12 1.90 2.14
CA GLN A 329 -0.28 2.31 2.34
C GLN A 329 -0.41 3.42 3.38
N ALA A 330 0.26 3.27 4.52
CA ALA A 330 0.26 4.27 5.59
C ALA A 330 0.79 5.64 5.13
N LEU A 331 1.93 5.65 4.44
CA LEU A 331 2.54 6.89 3.93
C LEU A 331 1.68 7.54 2.84
N THR A 332 1.09 6.75 1.93
CA THR A 332 0.18 7.29 0.91
C THR A 332 -1.12 7.85 1.51
N ALA A 333 -1.67 7.18 2.54
CA ALA A 333 -2.80 7.71 3.28
C ALA A 333 -2.44 8.99 4.04
N ALA A 334 -1.24 9.07 4.60
CA ALA A 334 -0.78 10.29 5.28
C ALA A 334 -0.62 11.47 4.31
N GLN A 335 -0.16 11.24 3.07
CA GLN A 335 -0.16 12.28 2.04
C GLN A 335 -1.59 12.73 1.68
N ALA A 336 -2.54 11.80 1.58
CA ALA A 336 -3.95 12.14 1.37
C ALA A 336 -4.53 12.94 2.54
N ALA A 337 -4.05 12.71 3.77
CA ALA A 337 -4.38 13.48 4.96
C ALA A 337 -3.67 14.85 5.04
N GLY A 338 -2.92 15.26 4.02
CA GLY A 338 -2.19 16.53 3.99
C GLY A 338 -0.88 16.53 4.79
N VAL A 339 -0.38 15.36 5.20
CA VAL A 339 0.93 15.23 5.86
C VAL A 339 2.01 14.96 4.81
N ALA A 340 3.02 15.83 4.78
CA ALA A 340 4.14 15.69 3.86
C ALA A 340 4.93 14.39 4.14
N VAL A 341 5.18 13.62 3.09
CA VAL A 341 6.07 12.46 3.09
C VAL A 341 7.28 12.79 2.21
N ARG A 342 8.48 12.45 2.67
CA ARG A 342 9.71 12.68 1.90
C ARG A 342 9.66 11.90 0.59
N PRO A 343 9.83 12.55 -0.59
CA PRO A 343 9.83 11.88 -1.87
C PRO A 343 10.81 10.70 -1.94
N GLU A 344 12.00 10.88 -1.37
CA GLU A 344 13.04 9.85 -1.30
C GLU A 344 12.54 8.56 -0.63
N THR A 345 11.72 8.66 0.43
CA THR A 345 11.17 7.49 1.13
C THR A 345 10.30 6.64 0.20
N LEU A 346 9.48 7.28 -0.64
CA LEU A 346 8.62 6.57 -1.60
C LEU A 346 9.42 6.05 -2.81
N CYS A 347 10.34 6.84 -3.36
CA CYS A 347 11.21 6.41 -4.45
C CYS A 347 12.05 5.17 -4.06
N ARG A 348 12.57 5.12 -2.83
CA ARG A 348 13.29 3.95 -2.31
C ARG A 348 12.37 2.74 -2.11
N ALA A 349 11.14 2.96 -1.65
CA ALA A 349 10.14 1.89 -1.58
C ALA A 349 9.81 1.31 -2.97
N ALA A 350 9.76 2.18 -3.98
CA ALA A 350 9.62 1.83 -5.39
C ALA A 350 10.79 0.96 -5.87
N VAL A 351 12.04 1.37 -5.58
CA VAL A 351 13.25 0.56 -5.84
C VAL A 351 13.19 -0.79 -5.15
N HIS A 352 12.72 -0.85 -3.90
CA HIS A 352 12.54 -2.12 -3.19
C HIS A 352 11.61 -3.06 -3.94
N LEU A 353 10.48 -2.57 -4.45
CA LEU A 353 9.53 -3.40 -5.19
C LEU A 353 10.06 -3.85 -6.55
N ALA A 354 10.86 -3.02 -7.23
CA ALA A 354 11.54 -3.41 -8.48
C ALA A 354 12.50 -4.57 -8.21
N ARG A 355 13.48 -4.39 -7.31
CA ARG A 355 14.44 -5.46 -6.97
C ARG A 355 13.79 -6.71 -6.35
N ALA A 356 12.60 -6.55 -5.75
CA ALA A 356 11.87 -7.65 -5.14
C ALA A 356 11.15 -8.54 -6.15
N THR A 357 11.04 -8.08 -7.40
CA THR A 357 10.28 -8.74 -8.44
C THR A 357 11.21 -9.50 -9.38
N GLU A 358 10.96 -10.80 -9.51
CA GLU A 358 11.61 -11.67 -10.50
C GLU A 358 11.01 -11.43 -11.90
N GLU A 359 11.75 -11.81 -12.95
CA GLU A 359 11.29 -11.69 -14.34
C GLU A 359 9.96 -12.43 -14.61
N ASP A 360 9.72 -13.53 -13.89
CA ASP A 360 8.47 -14.29 -13.98
C ASP A 360 7.31 -13.68 -13.17
N GLY A 361 7.51 -12.50 -12.56
CA GLY A 361 6.54 -11.75 -11.78
C GLY A 361 6.42 -12.19 -10.33
N ARG A 362 7.06 -13.27 -9.89
CA ARG A 362 7.07 -13.62 -8.46
C ARG A 362 7.79 -12.55 -7.67
N VAL A 363 7.33 -12.32 -6.44
CA VAL A 363 7.95 -11.34 -5.54
C VAL A 363 8.46 -12.06 -4.32
N TRP A 364 9.74 -11.87 -4.04
CA TRP A 364 10.32 -12.47 -2.85
C TRP A 364 9.87 -11.75 -1.58
N TYR A 365 9.93 -12.48 -0.47
CA TYR A 365 9.47 -12.00 0.83
C TYR A 365 10.50 -11.11 1.53
N ALA A 366 11.78 -11.52 1.58
CA ALA A 366 12.85 -10.71 2.14
C ALA A 366 14.21 -11.06 1.53
N ASP A 367 15.15 -10.12 1.63
CA ASP A 367 16.49 -10.23 1.05
C ASP A 367 17.57 -10.73 2.02
N SER A 368 17.22 -10.95 3.29
CA SER A 368 18.10 -11.55 4.28
C SER A 368 17.30 -12.14 5.45
N GLY A 369 17.98 -12.92 6.29
CA GLY A 369 17.38 -13.55 7.46
C GLY A 369 16.22 -14.47 7.10
N THR A 370 15.13 -14.41 7.87
CA THR A 370 13.98 -15.29 7.61
C THR A 370 13.38 -15.03 6.22
N GLY A 371 13.36 -16.08 5.39
CA GLY A 371 12.85 -16.05 4.02
C GLY A 371 13.89 -15.78 2.95
N PHE A 372 15.17 -15.82 3.33
CA PHE A 372 16.33 -15.82 2.46
C PHE A 372 17.27 -16.93 2.90
N ASP A 373 17.90 -17.61 1.95
CA ASP A 373 18.95 -18.58 2.17
C ASP A 373 20.00 -18.51 1.05
N LEU A 374 21.13 -19.17 1.23
CA LEU A 374 22.13 -19.38 0.19
C LEU A 374 22.20 -20.87 -0.14
N ASP A 375 22.10 -21.20 -1.43
CA ASP A 375 22.31 -22.57 -1.88
C ASP A 375 23.75 -23.04 -1.56
N GLU A 376 23.87 -24.13 -0.78
CA GLU A 376 25.15 -24.61 -0.20
C GLU A 376 26.23 -24.97 -1.25
N GLY A 377 25.87 -25.15 -2.52
CA GLY A 377 26.83 -25.43 -3.59
C GLY A 377 27.18 -24.24 -4.46
N SER A 378 26.18 -23.45 -4.85
CA SER A 378 26.34 -22.36 -5.81
C SER A 378 26.51 -20.98 -5.17
N MET A 379 26.29 -20.86 -3.86
CA MET A 379 26.22 -19.59 -3.12
C MET A 379 25.21 -18.60 -3.73
N ARG A 380 24.23 -19.11 -4.49
CA ARG A 380 23.17 -18.30 -5.08
C ARG A 380 22.08 -18.04 -4.06
N ALA A 381 21.52 -16.85 -4.11
CA ALA A 381 20.37 -16.47 -3.29
C ALA A 381 19.17 -17.37 -3.57
N VAL A 382 18.56 -17.88 -2.50
CA VAL A 382 17.31 -18.62 -2.53
C VAL A 382 16.30 -17.85 -1.69
N TYR A 383 15.29 -17.31 -2.37
CA TYR A 383 14.27 -16.52 -1.73
C TYR A 383 13.01 -17.32 -1.43
N ARG A 384 12.30 -16.93 -0.38
CA ARG A 384 10.94 -17.39 -0.10
C ARG A 384 9.94 -16.55 -0.87
N TYR A 385 9.04 -17.22 -1.57
CA TYR A 385 7.94 -16.62 -2.32
C TYR A 385 6.59 -16.91 -1.67
N GLY A 386 5.58 -16.11 -2.01
CA GLY A 386 4.20 -16.38 -1.64
C GLY A 386 3.23 -15.48 -2.43
N PRO A 387 2.02 -15.95 -2.74
CA PRO A 387 1.08 -15.22 -3.60
C PRO A 387 0.69 -13.86 -3.01
N ALA A 388 0.69 -13.74 -1.68
CA ALA A 388 0.50 -12.46 -0.99
C ALA A 388 1.56 -11.40 -1.31
N MET A 389 2.82 -11.78 -1.53
CA MET A 389 3.87 -10.80 -1.85
C MET A 389 3.69 -10.25 -3.25
N THR A 390 3.35 -11.12 -4.21
CA THR A 390 2.98 -10.69 -5.56
C THR A 390 1.77 -9.76 -5.50
N ALA A 391 0.71 -10.13 -4.78
CA ALA A 391 -0.48 -9.29 -4.65
C ALA A 391 -0.17 -7.92 -4.01
N ALA A 392 0.57 -7.92 -2.90
CA ALA A 392 0.95 -6.70 -2.20
C ALA A 392 1.81 -5.78 -3.07
N ALA A 393 2.74 -6.34 -3.84
CA ALA A 393 3.55 -5.58 -4.77
C ALA A 393 2.71 -4.95 -5.89
N VAL A 394 1.70 -5.66 -6.44
CA VAL A 394 0.80 -5.08 -7.46
C VAL A 394 0.07 -3.86 -6.89
N VAL A 395 -0.50 -3.97 -5.68
CA VAL A 395 -1.18 -2.85 -5.00
C VAL A 395 -0.22 -1.67 -4.80
N CYS A 396 0.95 -1.93 -4.22
CA CYS A 396 1.90 -0.87 -3.89
C CYS A 396 2.51 -0.22 -5.12
N LYS A 397 2.81 -1.00 -6.17
CA LYS A 397 3.27 -0.46 -7.46
C LYS A 397 2.21 0.48 -8.05
N GLY A 398 0.93 0.10 -8.01
CA GLY A 398 -0.16 1.00 -8.43
C GLY A 398 -0.18 2.31 -7.63
N LEU A 399 -0.10 2.23 -6.30
CA LEU A 399 -0.03 3.40 -5.43
C LEU A 399 1.20 4.30 -5.71
N LEU A 400 2.34 3.71 -6.07
CA LEU A 400 3.58 4.42 -6.37
C LEU A 400 3.71 4.86 -7.84
N GLY A 401 2.67 4.63 -8.66
CA GLY A 401 2.59 5.17 -10.02
C GLY A 401 2.99 4.22 -11.14
N TRP A 402 2.94 2.91 -10.93
CA TRP A 402 3.16 1.94 -12.02
C TRP A 402 1.95 1.91 -12.94
N ARG A 403 2.22 1.72 -14.23
CA ARG A 403 1.19 1.41 -15.20
C ARG A 403 0.60 0.05 -14.89
N MET A 404 -0.68 0.01 -14.55
CA MET A 404 -1.40 -1.24 -14.32
C MET A 404 -1.39 -2.14 -15.56
N ASP A 405 -1.16 -1.63 -16.76
CA ASP A 405 -0.99 -2.41 -17.98
C ASP A 405 0.47 -2.68 -18.36
N SER A 406 1.47 -2.34 -17.54
CA SER A 406 2.89 -2.67 -17.78
C SER A 406 3.12 -4.19 -17.92
N PRO A 407 4.15 -4.63 -18.69
CA PRO A 407 4.44 -6.05 -18.88
C PRO A 407 4.53 -6.83 -17.56
N ILE A 408 5.28 -6.31 -16.58
CA ILE A 408 5.47 -6.98 -15.30
C ILE A 408 4.16 -7.09 -14.50
N LEU A 409 3.33 -6.03 -14.46
CA LEU A 409 2.05 -6.09 -13.75
C LEU A 409 1.06 -7.03 -14.46
N ARG A 410 1.09 -7.15 -15.79
CA ARG A 410 0.29 -8.15 -16.52
C ARG A 410 0.69 -9.57 -16.11
N THR A 411 1.98 -9.88 -16.05
CA THR A 411 2.49 -11.17 -15.59
C THR A 411 2.03 -11.46 -14.16
N GLN A 412 2.18 -10.49 -13.25
CA GLN A 412 1.74 -10.64 -11.86
C GLN A 412 0.24 -10.90 -11.74
N ARG A 413 -0.59 -10.18 -12.49
CA ARG A 413 -2.05 -10.43 -12.51
C ARG A 413 -2.43 -11.77 -13.12
N ALA A 414 -1.65 -12.27 -14.09
CA ALA A 414 -1.86 -13.61 -14.62
C ALA A 414 -1.60 -14.67 -13.55
N LEU A 415 -0.54 -14.51 -12.73
CA LEU A 415 -0.28 -15.37 -11.57
C LEU A 415 -1.43 -15.34 -10.57
N LEU A 416 -1.94 -14.14 -10.23
CA LEU A 416 -3.09 -13.99 -9.31
C LEU A 416 -4.36 -14.62 -9.89
N SER A 417 -4.64 -14.41 -11.18
CA SER A 417 -5.81 -14.98 -11.86
C SER A 417 -5.80 -16.51 -11.89
N ALA A 418 -4.60 -17.12 -11.88
CA ALA A 418 -4.42 -18.57 -11.83
C ALA A 418 -4.52 -19.15 -10.40
N ASP A 419 -4.53 -18.29 -9.36
CA ASP A 419 -4.64 -18.69 -7.96
C ASP A 419 -5.68 -17.86 -7.19
N PRO A 420 -6.97 -17.89 -7.59
CA PRO A 420 -8.02 -17.11 -6.93
C PRO A 420 -8.31 -17.61 -5.50
N PRO A 421 -9.06 -16.83 -4.69
CA PRO A 421 -9.53 -17.26 -3.38
C PRO A 421 -10.28 -18.60 -3.45
N SER A 422 -9.98 -19.50 -2.52
CA SER A 422 -10.55 -20.85 -2.49
C SER A 422 -10.30 -21.47 -1.12
N GLU A 423 -11.38 -21.80 -0.40
CA GLU A 423 -11.30 -22.52 0.88
C GLU A 423 -10.59 -23.87 0.71
N ALA A 424 -10.96 -24.63 -0.32
CA ALA A 424 -10.38 -25.95 -0.58
C ALA A 424 -8.86 -25.88 -0.80
N ARG A 425 -8.37 -24.83 -1.47
CA ARG A 425 -6.94 -24.60 -1.66
C ARG A 425 -6.26 -24.17 -0.37
N MET A 426 -6.85 -23.23 0.37
CA MET A 426 -6.36 -22.82 1.69
C MET A 426 -6.19 -24.02 2.63
N VAL A 427 -7.19 -24.89 2.74
CA VAL A 427 -7.14 -26.07 3.63
C VAL A 427 -6.03 -27.06 3.22
N ARG A 428 -5.78 -27.23 1.91
CA ARG A 428 -4.76 -28.15 1.39
C ARG A 428 -3.36 -27.53 1.33
N ASP A 429 -3.23 -26.21 1.49
CA ASP A 429 -1.97 -25.50 1.39
C ASP A 429 -1.06 -25.78 2.60
N THR A 430 -0.05 -26.63 2.37
CA THR A 430 0.95 -26.98 3.38
C THR A 430 1.87 -25.81 3.73
N THR A 431 1.97 -24.79 2.88
CA THR A 431 2.76 -23.59 3.14
C THR A 431 2.04 -22.59 4.04
N SER A 432 0.70 -22.71 4.16
CA SER A 432 -0.15 -21.75 4.87
C SER A 432 0.02 -20.31 4.37
N LEU A 433 0.25 -20.12 3.08
CA LEU A 433 0.43 -18.80 2.43
C LEU A 433 -0.85 -18.35 1.71
N HIS A 434 -1.71 -19.29 1.29
CA HIS A 434 -3.08 -19.00 0.91
C HIS A 434 -3.87 -18.65 2.18
N SER A 435 -4.16 -17.37 2.38
CA SER A 435 -4.60 -16.82 3.66
C SER A 435 -5.48 -15.58 3.46
N TYR A 436 -6.19 -15.13 4.49
CA TYR A 436 -6.94 -13.86 4.44
C TYR A 436 -6.05 -12.66 4.06
N TYR A 437 -4.77 -12.69 4.45
CA TYR A 437 -3.80 -11.68 4.03
C TYR A 437 -3.59 -11.66 2.51
N TYR A 438 -3.45 -12.84 1.92
CA TYR A 438 -3.38 -12.98 0.47
C TYR A 438 -4.66 -12.50 -0.19
N TRP A 439 -5.83 -12.93 0.32
CA TRP A 439 -7.11 -12.57 -0.27
C TRP A 439 -7.38 -11.07 -0.19
N TYR A 440 -7.00 -10.40 0.90
CA TYR A 440 -7.08 -8.94 1.03
C TYR A 440 -6.30 -8.23 -0.10
N TYR A 441 -4.98 -8.43 -0.16
CA TYR A 441 -4.15 -7.77 -1.18
C TYR A 441 -4.49 -8.21 -2.60
N GLY A 442 -4.82 -9.49 -2.79
CA GLY A 442 -5.19 -10.03 -4.10
C GLY A 442 -6.49 -9.42 -4.62
N THR A 443 -7.45 -9.18 -3.72
CA THR A 443 -8.72 -8.51 -4.05
C THR A 443 -8.48 -7.07 -4.46
N ILE A 444 -7.68 -6.32 -3.72
CA ILE A 444 -7.32 -4.95 -4.11
C ILE A 444 -6.57 -4.97 -5.45
N ALA A 445 -5.56 -5.83 -5.63
CA ALA A 445 -4.78 -5.92 -6.86
C ALA A 445 -5.64 -6.19 -8.10
N MET A 446 -6.57 -7.15 -8.01
CA MET A 446 -7.46 -7.49 -9.11
C MET A 446 -8.54 -6.42 -9.33
N PHE A 447 -9.05 -5.80 -8.27
CA PHE A 447 -10.00 -4.69 -8.33
C PHE A 447 -9.41 -3.47 -9.03
N GLN A 448 -8.18 -3.09 -8.67
CA GLN A 448 -7.46 -1.96 -9.24
C GLN A 448 -7.24 -2.13 -10.76
N ALA A 449 -7.15 -3.37 -11.25
CA ALA A 449 -7.04 -3.68 -12.66
C ALA A 449 -8.40 -3.76 -13.40
N GLY A 450 -9.47 -4.17 -12.71
CA GLY A 450 -10.80 -4.30 -13.27
C GLY A 450 -10.95 -5.39 -14.35
N GLY A 451 -12.02 -5.25 -15.15
CA GLY A 451 -12.33 -6.15 -16.27
C GLY A 451 -12.65 -7.59 -15.89
N ALA A 452 -12.58 -8.51 -16.86
CA ALA A 452 -12.94 -9.91 -16.67
C ALA A 452 -12.10 -10.65 -15.62
N GLY A 453 -10.87 -10.19 -15.37
CA GLY A 453 -10.02 -10.73 -14.30
C GLY A 453 -10.61 -10.44 -12.92
N TRP A 454 -11.07 -9.19 -12.71
CA TRP A 454 -11.77 -8.79 -11.49
C TRP A 454 -13.06 -9.58 -11.29
N GLU A 455 -13.90 -9.71 -12.33
CA GLU A 455 -15.19 -10.41 -12.22
C GLU A 455 -15.02 -11.86 -11.74
N ARG A 456 -14.05 -12.59 -12.31
CA ARG A 456 -13.72 -13.96 -11.89
C ARG A 456 -13.17 -14.02 -10.47
N TRP A 457 -12.24 -13.12 -10.14
CA TRP A 457 -11.67 -13.04 -8.79
C TRP A 457 -12.77 -12.78 -7.75
N ASN A 458 -13.64 -11.80 -8.01
CA ASN A 458 -14.69 -11.38 -7.11
C ASN A 458 -15.76 -12.48 -6.92
N ALA A 459 -16.08 -13.25 -7.97
CA ALA A 459 -16.93 -14.43 -7.83
C ALA A 459 -16.29 -15.46 -6.87
N ALA A 460 -15.04 -15.85 -7.13
CA ALA A 460 -14.31 -16.80 -6.30
C ALA A 460 -14.13 -16.31 -4.85
N LEU A 461 -13.89 -15.00 -4.66
CA LEU A 461 -13.81 -14.37 -3.35
C LEU A 461 -15.10 -14.55 -2.56
N ARG A 462 -16.26 -14.19 -3.14
CA ARG A 462 -17.56 -14.30 -2.45
C ARG A 462 -17.89 -15.75 -2.11
N ASP A 463 -17.60 -16.68 -3.02
CA ASP A 463 -17.80 -18.11 -2.82
C ASP A 463 -16.86 -18.66 -1.73
N ALA A 464 -15.67 -18.09 -1.55
CA ALA A 464 -14.73 -18.49 -0.51
C ALA A 464 -15.02 -17.83 0.85
N ILE A 465 -15.26 -16.52 0.91
CA ILE A 465 -15.25 -15.78 2.19
C ILE A 465 -16.59 -15.79 2.91
N LEU A 466 -17.72 -15.76 2.19
CA LEU A 466 -19.05 -15.68 2.80
C LEU A 466 -19.47 -16.97 3.53
N PRO A 467 -19.09 -18.18 3.07
CA PRO A 467 -19.36 -19.40 3.83
C PRO A 467 -18.53 -19.52 5.11
N LEU A 468 -17.36 -18.88 5.17
CA LEU A 468 -16.46 -18.93 6.32
C LEU A 468 -16.89 -18.03 7.49
N GLN A 469 -17.82 -17.10 7.25
CA GLN A 469 -18.36 -16.26 8.31
C GLN A 469 -19.22 -17.09 9.26
N GLU A 470 -19.04 -16.90 10.56
CA GLU A 470 -19.85 -17.55 11.59
C GLU A 470 -21.30 -17.03 11.53
N ARG A 471 -22.27 -17.94 11.42
CA ARG A 471 -23.70 -17.64 11.28
C ARG A 471 -24.53 -18.25 12.41
N SER A 472 -25.63 -17.59 12.75
CA SER A 472 -26.59 -18.10 13.73
C SER A 472 -27.18 -19.44 13.27
N GLY A 473 -27.04 -20.48 14.09
CA GLY A 473 -27.70 -21.78 13.88
C GLY A 473 -26.79 -22.97 13.51
N ALA A 474 -25.47 -22.78 13.35
CA ALA A 474 -24.58 -23.88 12.95
C ALA A 474 -24.41 -24.97 14.04
N THR A 475 -24.58 -24.65 15.34
CA THR A 475 -24.27 -25.61 16.43
C THR A 475 -25.12 -25.49 17.71
N GLY A 476 -26.17 -24.66 17.77
CA GLY A 476 -26.99 -24.48 18.98
C GLY A 476 -26.25 -23.92 20.22
N ARG A 477 -24.95 -23.64 20.10
CA ARG A 477 -24.04 -22.92 21.02
C ARG A 477 -23.10 -22.08 20.14
N GLY A 478 -22.81 -20.81 20.44
CA GLY A 478 -21.95 -19.97 19.59
C GLY A 478 -22.57 -18.66 19.05
N HIS A 479 -23.54 -18.05 19.72
CA HIS A 479 -24.15 -16.79 19.28
C HIS A 479 -23.16 -15.62 19.30
N HIS A 480 -22.23 -15.58 20.26
CA HIS A 480 -21.30 -14.46 20.38
C HIS A 480 -20.18 -14.46 19.32
N ARG A 481 -20.03 -15.55 18.56
CA ARG A 481 -19.12 -15.63 17.40
C ARG A 481 -19.75 -15.12 16.10
N VAL A 482 -21.07 -14.97 16.05
CA VAL A 482 -21.80 -14.61 14.82
C VAL A 482 -21.25 -13.31 14.24
N GLY A 483 -21.04 -13.29 12.92
CA GLY A 483 -20.48 -12.16 12.20
C GLY A 483 -18.94 -12.18 12.07
N SER A 484 -18.24 -12.95 12.90
CA SER A 484 -16.77 -13.06 12.85
C SER A 484 -16.28 -14.11 11.86
N TRP A 485 -14.97 -14.08 11.57
CA TRP A 485 -14.26 -15.11 10.82
C TRP A 485 -13.22 -15.83 11.68
N PRO A 486 -13.17 -17.17 11.69
CA PRO A 486 -12.25 -17.90 12.54
C PRO A 486 -10.78 -17.79 12.06
N PRO A 487 -9.80 -17.85 12.98
CA PRO A 487 -8.37 -17.84 12.64
C PRO A 487 -7.70 -19.23 12.59
N TYR A 488 -8.43 -20.34 12.76
CA TYR A 488 -7.86 -21.67 12.98
C TYR A 488 -8.40 -22.77 12.05
N GLY A 489 -7.55 -23.76 11.81
CA GLY A 489 -7.73 -24.94 10.95
C GLY A 489 -6.36 -25.44 10.48
N LYS A 490 -6.20 -26.74 10.20
CA LYS A 490 -4.96 -27.26 9.59
C LYS A 490 -4.90 -26.70 8.15
N GLY A 491 -4.07 -25.66 7.92
CA GLY A 491 -3.91 -24.99 6.60
C GLY A 491 -4.36 -23.53 6.51
N TRP A 492 -5.08 -22.98 7.51
CA TRP A 492 -5.76 -21.66 7.45
C TRP A 492 -4.86 -20.39 7.51
N GLY A 493 -3.58 -20.51 7.15
CA GLY A 493 -2.67 -19.38 7.02
C GLY A 493 -1.82 -19.11 8.28
N LYS A 494 -0.52 -18.83 8.09
CA LYS A 494 0.41 -18.54 9.19
C LYS A 494 -0.02 -17.32 10.02
N TRP A 495 -0.69 -16.37 9.40
CA TRP A 495 -1.00 -15.04 9.97
C TRP A 495 -2.30 -15.01 10.79
N GLY A 496 -3.32 -15.80 10.44
CA GLY A 496 -4.52 -15.94 11.27
C GLY A 496 -4.17 -16.41 12.67
N ARG A 497 -3.22 -17.34 12.80
CA ARG A 497 -2.68 -17.77 14.10
C ARG A 497 -1.95 -16.66 14.87
N MET A 498 -1.34 -15.69 14.19
CA MET A 498 -0.65 -14.57 14.84
C MET A 498 -1.63 -13.47 15.26
N GLY A 499 -2.57 -13.10 14.39
CA GLY A 499 -3.50 -12.00 14.67
C GLY A 499 -4.77 -12.40 15.41
N GLY A 500 -5.10 -13.69 15.48
CA GLY A 500 -6.33 -14.17 16.12
C GLY A 500 -7.61 -13.78 15.36
N ARG A 501 -8.76 -13.99 16.02
CA ARG A 501 -10.08 -13.77 15.41
C ARG A 501 -10.35 -12.30 15.07
N VAL A 502 -9.83 -11.38 15.88
CA VAL A 502 -9.96 -9.94 15.61
C VAL A 502 -9.31 -9.58 14.27
N TYR A 503 -8.08 -10.01 14.04
CA TYR A 503 -7.38 -9.82 12.76
C TYR A 503 -8.11 -10.47 11.59
N SER A 504 -8.53 -11.73 11.72
CA SER A 504 -9.24 -12.43 10.64
C SER A 504 -10.54 -11.72 10.28
N THR A 505 -11.30 -11.28 11.28
CA THR A 505 -12.56 -10.55 11.08
C THR A 505 -12.31 -9.20 10.42
N ALA A 506 -11.37 -8.41 10.94
CA ALA A 506 -11.02 -7.11 10.36
C ALA A 506 -10.56 -7.24 8.90
N LEU A 507 -9.67 -8.19 8.58
CA LEU A 507 -9.25 -8.40 7.19
C LEU A 507 -10.38 -8.86 6.27
N CYS A 508 -11.29 -9.72 6.74
CA CYS A 508 -12.41 -10.16 5.91
C CYS A 508 -13.38 -9.01 5.62
N VAL A 509 -13.66 -8.17 6.64
CA VAL A 509 -14.44 -6.95 6.47
C VAL A 509 -13.78 -6.01 5.46
N LEU A 510 -12.51 -5.66 5.67
CA LEU A 510 -11.73 -4.82 4.75
C LEU A 510 -11.71 -5.38 3.31
N THR A 511 -11.63 -6.70 3.16
CA THR A 511 -11.66 -7.36 1.86
C THR A 511 -13.01 -7.15 1.17
N LEU A 512 -14.12 -7.29 1.90
CA LEU A 512 -15.49 -7.08 1.39
C LEU A 512 -15.83 -5.60 1.16
N GLU A 513 -15.11 -4.66 1.79
CA GLU A 513 -15.26 -3.21 1.56
C GLU A 513 -14.62 -2.71 0.26
N THR A 514 -13.84 -3.54 -0.43
CA THR A 514 -13.04 -3.14 -1.61
C THR A 514 -13.90 -2.43 -2.67
N TYR A 515 -15.19 -2.77 -2.80
CA TYR A 515 -16.10 -2.21 -3.80
C TYR A 515 -16.29 -0.68 -3.68
N TYR A 516 -16.10 -0.09 -2.51
CA TYR A 516 -16.35 1.33 -2.26
C TYR A 516 -15.21 2.04 -1.54
N ARG A 517 -14.34 1.29 -0.84
CA ARG A 517 -13.19 1.86 -0.12
C ARG A 517 -12.11 2.39 -1.05
N HIS A 518 -11.85 1.70 -2.15
CA HIS A 518 -10.76 2.04 -3.05
C HIS A 518 -11.30 2.66 -4.33
N LEU A 519 -10.73 3.80 -4.74
CA LEU A 519 -10.90 4.27 -6.10
C LEU A 519 -10.04 3.36 -7.02
N PRO A 520 -10.62 2.72 -8.04
CA PRO A 520 -9.83 1.96 -9.01
C PRO A 520 -8.77 2.84 -9.70
N ALA A 521 -7.60 2.28 -9.98
CA ALA A 521 -6.43 3.01 -10.48
C ALA A 521 -6.70 3.61 -11.85
N TYR A 522 -7.53 2.95 -12.67
CA TYR A 522 -7.98 3.48 -13.96
C TYR A 522 -8.95 4.68 -13.84
N LEU A 523 -9.33 5.06 -12.62
CA LEU A 523 -10.14 6.25 -12.30
C LEU A 523 -9.36 7.27 -11.43
N ALA A 524 -8.10 7.00 -11.09
CA ALA A 524 -7.32 7.84 -10.18
C ALA A 524 -6.45 8.85 -10.95
N ASP A 525 -6.75 10.14 -10.79
CA ASP A 525 -6.09 11.24 -11.53
C ASP A 525 -4.77 11.72 -10.88
N THR A 526 -4.45 11.24 -9.66
CA THR A 526 -3.27 11.68 -8.90
C THR A 526 -2.42 10.51 -8.42
N THR A 527 -1.11 10.62 -8.57
CA THR A 527 -0.14 9.69 -7.99
C THR A 527 0.78 10.45 -7.03
N PRO A 528 1.08 9.91 -5.83
CA PRO A 528 1.96 10.56 -4.85
C PRO A 528 3.40 10.77 -5.34
N MET A 529 3.84 10.03 -6.35
CA MET A 529 5.16 10.15 -6.98
C MET A 529 5.08 10.86 -8.33
N THR A 530 6.00 11.81 -8.54
CA THR A 530 6.12 12.60 -9.76
C THR A 530 7.52 12.44 -10.38
N ALA A 531 7.70 12.83 -11.65
CA ALA A 531 9.03 12.89 -12.24
C ALA A 531 9.99 13.80 -11.45
N GLY A 532 9.49 14.93 -10.93
CA GLY A 532 10.27 15.85 -10.09
C GLY A 532 10.76 15.21 -8.78
N ALA A 533 9.92 14.40 -8.14
CA ALA A 533 10.30 13.64 -6.94
C ALA A 533 11.47 12.68 -7.20
N TRP A 534 11.43 11.95 -8.30
CA TRP A 534 12.52 11.09 -8.74
C TRP A 534 13.78 11.88 -9.08
N ARG A 535 13.69 12.99 -9.82
CA ARG A 535 14.85 13.87 -10.12
C ARG A 535 15.54 14.35 -8.86
N ALA A 536 14.77 14.80 -7.87
CA ALA A 536 15.30 15.26 -6.60
C ALA A 536 15.96 14.12 -5.77
N THR A 537 15.48 12.89 -5.95
CA THR A 537 16.00 11.71 -5.23
C THR A 537 17.21 11.09 -5.94
N TRP A 538 17.29 11.19 -7.27
CA TRP A 538 18.31 10.54 -8.08
C TRP A 538 19.76 10.70 -7.57
N PRO A 539 20.20 11.89 -7.11
CA PRO A 539 21.55 12.08 -6.58
C PRO A 539 21.86 11.28 -5.31
N THR A 540 20.86 10.78 -4.59
CA THR A 540 21.07 9.95 -3.38
C THR A 540 21.29 8.47 -3.70
N PHE A 541 21.14 8.07 -4.96
CA PHE A 541 21.28 6.70 -5.40
C PHE A 541 22.69 6.41 -5.92
N ASP A 542 23.32 5.37 -5.35
CA ASP A 542 24.51 4.78 -5.94
C ASP A 542 24.18 4.06 -7.26
N ALA A 543 25.20 3.76 -8.07
CA ALA A 543 25.02 3.14 -9.38
C ALA A 543 24.23 1.81 -9.34
N ARG A 544 24.26 1.07 -8.22
CA ARG A 544 23.49 -0.17 -8.08
C ARG A 544 22.00 0.14 -7.87
N ILE A 545 21.69 1.11 -7.02
CA ILE A 545 20.32 1.55 -6.76
C ILE A 545 19.73 2.22 -8.00
N GLN A 546 20.52 2.98 -8.76
CA GLN A 546 20.09 3.63 -10.01
C GLN A 546 19.57 2.62 -11.03
N ARG A 547 20.20 1.45 -11.19
CA ARG A 547 19.70 0.41 -12.12
C ARG A 547 18.31 -0.11 -11.73
N TRP A 548 18.11 -0.44 -10.44
CA TRP A 548 16.78 -0.81 -9.96
C TRP A 548 15.76 0.33 -10.03
N ALA A 549 16.23 1.59 -9.95
CA ALA A 549 15.39 2.75 -10.18
C ALA A 549 14.97 2.84 -11.66
N VAL A 550 15.82 2.49 -12.62
CA VAL A 550 15.44 2.40 -14.05
C VAL A 550 14.38 1.33 -14.26
N GLU A 551 14.54 0.13 -13.69
CA GLU A 551 13.52 -0.94 -13.73
C GLU A 551 12.18 -0.50 -13.14
N ALA A 552 12.21 0.35 -12.12
CA ALA A 552 11.01 0.96 -11.57
C ALA A 552 10.37 1.95 -12.56
N LEU A 553 11.18 2.80 -13.17
CA LEU A 553 10.75 3.87 -14.07
C LEU A 553 10.22 3.36 -15.42
N GLU A 554 10.76 2.28 -15.98
CA GLU A 554 10.26 1.69 -17.24
C GLU A 554 8.82 1.14 -17.11
N ALA A 555 8.41 0.75 -15.91
CA ALA A 555 7.07 0.25 -15.62
C ALA A 555 6.14 1.33 -15.03
N ALA A 556 6.66 2.55 -14.81
CA ALA A 556 5.91 3.68 -14.28
C ALA A 556 4.90 4.24 -15.30
N ARG A 557 3.98 5.10 -14.83
CA ARG A 557 3.18 6.02 -15.64
C ARG A 557 4.11 6.81 -16.56
N VAL A 558 3.70 7.00 -17.83
CA VAL A 558 4.56 7.58 -18.87
C VAL A 558 5.05 8.96 -18.47
N GLU A 559 4.19 9.77 -17.85
CA GLU A 559 4.51 11.11 -17.33
C GLU A 559 5.48 11.12 -16.14
N ILE A 560 5.73 9.97 -15.51
CA ILE A 560 6.75 9.78 -14.49
C ILE A 560 8.02 9.25 -15.15
N GLY A 561 7.92 8.12 -15.85
CA GLY A 561 9.04 7.37 -16.39
C GLY A 561 9.74 8.04 -17.56
N GLU A 562 9.01 8.37 -18.64
CA GLU A 562 9.62 8.80 -19.90
C GLU A 562 10.56 10.01 -19.75
N PRO A 563 10.18 11.11 -19.05
CA PRO A 563 11.07 12.26 -18.92
C PRO A 563 12.40 11.91 -18.25
N LEU A 564 12.37 11.03 -17.25
CA LEU A 564 13.58 10.60 -16.55
C LEU A 564 14.40 9.65 -17.42
N LEU A 565 13.78 8.70 -18.10
CA LEU A 565 14.51 7.78 -18.97
C LEU A 565 15.19 8.53 -20.14
N VAL A 566 14.59 9.62 -20.63
CA VAL A 566 15.25 10.52 -21.59
C VAL A 566 16.47 11.20 -20.97
N ASP A 567 16.33 11.78 -19.78
CA ASP A 567 17.44 12.43 -19.07
C ASP A 567 18.61 11.42 -18.84
N LEU A 568 18.29 10.14 -18.65
CA LEU A 568 19.26 9.07 -18.38
C LEU A 568 19.95 8.51 -19.63
N LEU A 569 19.54 8.89 -20.85
CA LEU A 569 20.27 8.52 -22.06
C LEU A 569 21.71 9.08 -22.07
N ASP A 570 21.91 10.20 -21.39
CA ASP A 570 23.21 10.89 -21.25
C ASP A 570 23.93 10.50 -19.94
N SER A 571 23.49 9.43 -19.27
CA SER A 571 24.13 8.92 -18.05
C SER A 571 25.58 8.50 -18.29
N GLU A 572 26.47 8.85 -17.35
CA GLU A 572 27.87 8.41 -17.35
C GLU A 572 28.01 6.90 -17.19
N ASP A 573 27.08 6.24 -16.49
CA ASP A 573 26.99 4.78 -16.44
C ASP A 573 26.29 4.28 -17.72
N GLU A 574 27.08 3.69 -18.62
CA GLU A 574 26.58 3.13 -19.89
C GLU A 574 25.46 2.11 -19.68
N ARG A 575 25.48 1.31 -18.60
CA ARG A 575 24.42 0.31 -18.35
C ARG A 575 23.11 1.00 -18.04
N VAL A 576 23.13 2.06 -17.23
CA VAL A 576 21.95 2.89 -16.93
C VAL A 576 21.40 3.50 -18.21
N ALA A 577 22.27 4.06 -19.08
CA ALA A 577 21.84 4.63 -20.35
C ALA A 577 21.19 3.58 -21.28
N VAL A 578 21.74 2.37 -21.35
CA VAL A 578 21.18 1.27 -22.16
C VAL A 578 19.86 0.77 -21.60
N GLU A 579 19.75 0.57 -20.29
CA GLU A 579 18.48 0.18 -19.63
C GLU A 579 17.42 1.28 -19.83
N ALA A 580 17.79 2.56 -19.71
CA ALA A 580 16.88 3.66 -19.95
C ALA A 580 16.38 3.69 -21.41
N ALA A 581 17.29 3.44 -22.36
CA ALA A 581 16.95 3.34 -23.77
C ALA A 581 15.99 2.15 -24.06
N MET A 582 16.16 1.02 -23.39
CA MET A 582 15.22 -0.11 -23.46
C MET A 582 13.86 0.25 -22.86
N GLY A 583 13.83 0.91 -21.69
CA GLY A 583 12.60 1.36 -21.05
C GLY A 583 11.81 2.37 -21.90
N LEU A 584 12.50 3.26 -22.64
CA LEU A 584 11.86 4.16 -23.60
C LEU A 584 11.14 3.38 -24.71
N VAL A 585 11.70 2.26 -25.19
CA VAL A 585 11.04 1.42 -26.19
C VAL A 585 9.77 0.77 -25.62
N GLU A 586 9.71 0.47 -24.32
CA GLU A 586 8.49 0.00 -23.66
C GLU A 586 7.40 1.08 -23.56
N PHE A 587 7.79 2.36 -23.58
CA PHE A 587 6.89 3.49 -23.77
C PHE A 587 6.58 3.82 -25.24
N ASP A 588 6.94 2.93 -26.15
CA ASP A 588 6.84 3.14 -27.61
C ASP A 588 7.65 4.36 -28.09
N SER A 589 8.68 4.77 -27.34
CA SER A 589 9.54 5.91 -27.64
C SER A 589 10.83 5.49 -28.36
N PRO A 590 11.10 5.99 -29.58
CA PRO A 590 12.30 5.65 -30.34
C PRO A 590 13.55 6.45 -29.93
N LEU A 591 13.47 7.30 -28.89
CA LEU A 591 14.54 8.26 -28.56
C LEU A 591 15.85 7.61 -28.13
N GLY A 592 15.79 6.46 -27.46
CA GLY A 592 16.98 5.71 -27.03
C GLY A 592 17.67 4.93 -28.15
N MET A 593 17.18 4.98 -29.39
CA MET A 593 17.64 4.08 -30.46
C MET A 593 19.14 4.20 -30.74
N ARG A 594 19.73 5.41 -30.69
CA ARG A 594 21.18 5.59 -30.89
C ARG A 594 22.00 4.89 -29.81
N VAL A 595 21.61 5.05 -28.54
CA VAL A 595 22.26 4.38 -27.41
C VAL A 595 22.21 2.86 -27.59
N LEU A 596 21.06 2.32 -28.00
CA LEU A 596 20.93 0.88 -28.29
C LEU A 596 21.81 0.43 -29.47
N GLU A 597 21.92 1.23 -30.53
CA GLU A 597 22.78 0.90 -31.69
C GLU A 597 24.25 0.89 -31.30
N ASP A 598 24.67 1.83 -30.46
CA ASP A 598 26.06 1.97 -29.99
C ASP A 598 26.43 0.85 -29.02
N ALA A 599 25.50 0.48 -28.13
CA ALA A 599 25.66 -0.67 -27.24
C ALA A 599 25.70 -2.00 -28.01
N ALA A 600 24.82 -2.21 -28.98
CA ALA A 600 24.77 -3.45 -29.76
C ALA A 600 26.06 -3.69 -30.59
N ARG A 601 26.73 -2.63 -31.04
CA ARG A 601 28.03 -2.73 -31.74
C ARG A 601 29.16 -3.21 -30.82
N ARG A 602 29.05 -2.94 -29.51
CA ARG A 602 30.07 -3.26 -28.50
C ARG A 602 29.73 -4.51 -27.68
N ALA A 603 28.47 -4.95 -27.72
CA ALA A 603 27.94 -6.08 -26.96
C ALA A 603 28.48 -7.45 -27.44
N ASP A 604 28.57 -8.41 -26.52
CA ASP A 604 28.73 -9.83 -26.82
C ASP A 604 27.50 -10.41 -27.54
N ASP A 605 27.60 -11.62 -28.09
CA ASP A 605 26.52 -12.22 -28.90
C ASP A 605 25.18 -12.36 -28.16
N GLY A 606 25.21 -12.67 -26.85
CA GLY A 606 24.00 -12.83 -26.04
C GLY A 606 23.32 -11.51 -25.76
N THR A 607 24.08 -10.51 -25.32
CA THR A 607 23.58 -9.14 -25.11
C THR A 607 23.10 -8.52 -26.42
N ARG A 608 23.82 -8.75 -27.52
CA ARG A 608 23.44 -8.26 -28.86
C ARG A 608 22.11 -8.86 -29.33
N ALA A 609 21.84 -10.13 -29.04
CA ALA A 609 20.55 -10.75 -29.35
C ALA A 609 19.40 -10.03 -28.62
N LYS A 610 19.53 -9.79 -27.31
CA LYS A 610 18.53 -9.04 -26.53
C LYS A 610 18.31 -7.63 -27.10
N LEU A 611 19.39 -6.89 -27.36
CA LEU A 611 19.31 -5.53 -27.92
C LEU A 611 18.72 -5.49 -29.33
N SER A 612 18.88 -6.56 -30.12
CA SER A 612 18.37 -6.62 -31.49
C SER A 612 16.85 -6.56 -31.57
N ASP A 613 16.15 -7.13 -30.57
CA ASP A 613 14.69 -7.07 -30.52
C ASP A 613 14.19 -5.67 -30.16
N TYR A 614 14.83 -5.01 -29.19
CA TYR A 614 14.56 -3.61 -28.87
C TYR A 614 14.87 -2.68 -30.05
N LEU A 615 15.98 -2.88 -30.74
CA LEU A 615 16.35 -2.11 -31.94
C LEU A 615 15.35 -2.30 -33.09
N ARG A 616 14.85 -3.51 -33.29
CA ARG A 616 13.83 -3.78 -34.31
C ARG A 616 12.54 -3.01 -34.00
N ARG A 617 12.10 -3.03 -32.73
CA ARG A 617 10.92 -2.28 -32.27
C ARG A 617 11.16 -0.77 -32.39
N ALA A 618 12.30 -0.27 -31.92
CA ALA A 618 12.68 1.14 -32.02
C ALA A 618 12.74 1.65 -33.47
N ARG A 619 13.31 0.87 -34.40
CA ARG A 619 13.34 1.20 -35.83
C ARG A 619 11.95 1.21 -36.45
N SER A 620 11.11 0.24 -36.08
CA SER A 620 9.70 0.24 -36.50
C SER A 620 8.97 1.50 -36.01
N LEU A 621 9.16 1.86 -34.74
CA LEU A 621 8.59 3.08 -34.15
C LEU A 621 9.09 4.36 -34.84
N ARG A 622 10.39 4.44 -35.15
CA ARG A 622 10.99 5.59 -35.84
C ARG A 622 10.57 5.69 -37.32
N ALA A 623 10.38 4.55 -37.98
CA ALA A 623 9.95 4.49 -39.38
C ALA A 623 8.46 4.85 -39.55
N ARG A 624 7.68 4.83 -38.47
CA ARG A 624 6.33 5.39 -38.49
C ARG A 624 6.45 6.89 -38.72
N VAL A 625 5.73 7.37 -39.72
CA VAL A 625 5.53 8.81 -39.90
C VAL A 625 4.91 9.32 -38.60
N LEU A 626 5.63 10.18 -37.87
CA LEU A 626 5.06 10.92 -36.76
C LEU A 626 4.00 11.84 -37.35
N LYS A 627 2.77 11.34 -37.43
CA LYS A 627 1.63 12.13 -37.87
C LYS A 627 1.38 13.20 -36.81
N GLU A 628 0.91 14.36 -37.25
CA GLU A 628 0.24 15.29 -36.34
C GLU A 628 -0.83 14.49 -35.57
N GLY A 629 -0.75 14.55 -34.24
CA GLY A 629 -1.71 13.88 -33.39
C GLY A 629 -2.98 14.73 -33.28
N GLU A 630 -4.12 14.11 -33.04
CA GLU A 630 -5.33 14.85 -32.67
C GLU A 630 -5.75 14.46 -31.25
N VAL A 631 -5.87 15.44 -30.36
CA VAL A 631 -6.63 15.28 -29.13
C VAL A 631 -8.05 15.69 -29.42
N ARG A 632 -8.95 14.71 -29.44
CA ARG A 632 -10.39 14.94 -29.62
C ARG A 632 -11.05 14.99 -28.26
N ILE A 633 -11.75 16.08 -28.00
CA ILE A 633 -12.43 16.35 -26.74
C ILE A 633 -13.92 16.12 -26.97
N TYR A 634 -14.56 15.35 -26.08
CA TYR A 634 -15.97 14.94 -26.19
C TYR A 634 -16.73 15.24 -24.89
N ASP A 635 -18.02 15.56 -25.02
CA ASP A 635 -19.01 15.63 -23.93
C ASP A 635 -20.15 14.68 -24.27
N GLY A 636 -20.15 13.51 -23.62
CA GLY A 636 -20.91 12.36 -24.12
C GLY A 636 -20.52 12.04 -25.56
N ASP A 637 -21.49 11.72 -26.42
CA ASP A 637 -21.24 11.40 -27.83
C ASP A 637 -20.91 12.65 -28.69
N ARG A 638 -20.99 13.86 -28.11
CA ARG A 638 -20.80 15.12 -28.86
C ARG A 638 -19.34 15.54 -28.84
N ARG A 639 -18.72 15.64 -30.02
CA ARG A 639 -17.36 16.19 -30.17
C ARG A 639 -17.38 17.70 -29.91
N LEU A 640 -16.58 18.13 -28.94
CA LEU A 640 -16.45 19.52 -28.52
C LEU A 640 -15.34 20.24 -29.28
N ALA A 641 -14.18 19.61 -29.43
CA ALA A 641 -13.02 20.19 -30.08
C ALA A 641 -12.04 19.11 -30.56
N THR A 642 -11.18 19.50 -31.50
CA THR A 642 -10.01 18.72 -31.93
C THR A 642 -8.79 19.64 -31.81
N LEU A 643 -7.79 19.23 -31.05
CA LEU A 643 -6.50 19.89 -31.01
C LEU A 643 -5.52 19.10 -31.88
N SER A 644 -5.07 19.72 -32.96
CA SER A 644 -3.92 19.23 -33.72
C SER A 644 -2.66 19.47 -32.89
N LEU A 645 -1.98 18.38 -32.57
CA LEU A 645 -0.69 18.38 -31.93
C LEU A 645 0.37 18.22 -33.00
N SER A 646 1.34 19.13 -32.99
CA SER A 646 2.56 18.92 -33.75
C SER A 646 3.22 17.58 -33.32
N PRO A 647 4.03 16.98 -34.20
CA PRO A 647 4.76 15.77 -33.85
C PRO A 647 5.52 15.95 -32.52
N ALA A 648 5.38 14.99 -31.60
CA ALA A 648 6.26 14.78 -30.44
C ALA A 648 6.02 15.56 -29.12
N TYR A 649 4.84 15.48 -28.47
CA TYR A 649 4.64 16.08 -27.13
C TYR A 649 4.14 15.11 -26.05
N VAL A 650 4.70 15.23 -24.84
CA VAL A 650 4.18 14.72 -23.56
C VAL A 650 4.21 15.86 -22.55
N GLY A 651 3.17 15.95 -21.71
CA GLY A 651 3.05 16.96 -20.68
C GLY A 651 2.49 18.31 -21.16
N LEU A 652 2.04 18.43 -22.42
CA LEU A 652 1.37 19.65 -22.90
C LEU A 652 0.10 19.86 -22.07
N ARG A 653 -0.02 21.04 -21.45
CA ARG A 653 -1.28 21.46 -20.85
C ARG A 653 -2.15 22.17 -21.87
N VAL A 654 -3.41 21.85 -21.85
CA VAL A 654 -4.42 22.36 -22.76
C VAL A 654 -5.52 22.97 -21.91
N GLN A 655 -5.77 24.26 -22.07
CA GLN A 655 -6.87 24.91 -21.39
C GLN A 655 -8.07 25.01 -22.32
N ILE A 656 -9.24 24.68 -21.79
CA ILE A 656 -10.52 24.95 -22.43
C ILE A 656 -11.09 26.21 -21.79
N ARG A 657 -11.47 27.18 -22.61
CA ARG A 657 -11.95 28.49 -22.19
C ARG A 657 -13.28 28.84 -22.84
N ARG A 658 -14.13 29.54 -22.09
CA ARG A 658 -15.34 30.20 -22.58
C ARG A 658 -15.14 31.71 -22.49
N GLY A 659 -14.94 32.36 -23.64
CA GLY A 659 -14.43 33.74 -23.67
C GLY A 659 -13.06 33.84 -22.98
N GLU A 660 -12.91 34.77 -22.04
CA GLU A 660 -11.70 34.92 -21.24
C GLU A 660 -11.64 34.02 -20.01
N ARG A 661 -12.65 33.17 -19.74
CA ARG A 661 -12.69 32.34 -18.53
C ARG A 661 -12.18 30.93 -18.81
N ARG A 662 -11.28 30.40 -17.98
CA ARG A 662 -10.88 28.97 -18.01
C ARG A 662 -12.01 28.13 -17.42
N ILE A 663 -12.41 27.05 -18.11
CA ILE A 663 -13.44 26.10 -17.66
C ILE A 663 -12.90 24.68 -17.42
N ALA A 664 -11.80 24.32 -18.09
CA ALA A 664 -11.10 23.06 -17.86
C ALA A 664 -9.60 23.17 -18.22
N GLU A 665 -8.78 22.32 -17.63
CA GLU A 665 -7.38 22.09 -18.02
C GLU A 665 -7.17 20.59 -18.24
N MET A 666 -6.49 20.23 -19.33
CA MET A 666 -6.13 18.86 -19.68
C MET A 666 -4.61 18.74 -19.85
N ARG A 667 -4.07 17.54 -19.73
CA ARG A 667 -2.66 17.23 -19.95
C ARG A 667 -2.51 16.09 -20.95
N VAL A 668 -1.69 16.29 -21.97
CA VAL A 668 -1.31 15.26 -22.94
C VAL A 668 -0.31 14.29 -22.32
N ILE A 669 -0.55 12.97 -22.37
CA ILE A 669 0.23 11.98 -21.60
C ILE A 669 0.99 10.93 -22.43
N GLN A 670 0.78 10.82 -23.75
CA GLN A 670 1.51 9.84 -24.56
C GLN A 670 1.91 10.37 -25.94
N ARG A 671 3.21 10.27 -26.25
CA ARG A 671 3.89 10.83 -27.45
C ARG A 671 3.80 9.95 -28.69
N PHE A 672 3.86 8.65 -28.47
CA PHE A 672 3.99 7.62 -29.49
C PHE A 672 3.03 6.50 -29.08
N ALA A 673 1.92 6.35 -29.79
CA ALA A 673 0.99 5.26 -29.55
C ALA A 673 0.79 4.47 -30.84
N ASP A 674 0.61 3.15 -30.70
CA ASP A 674 0.07 2.26 -31.73
C ASP A 674 -1.38 2.61 -32.16
N ARG A 675 -1.98 3.62 -31.53
CA ARG A 675 -3.35 4.07 -31.74
C ARG A 675 -3.30 5.48 -32.31
N ASP A 676 -4.16 5.80 -33.27
CA ASP A 676 -4.33 7.15 -33.86
C ASP A 676 -4.83 8.22 -32.85
N ILE A 677 -4.59 8.04 -31.55
CA ILE A 677 -5.16 8.82 -30.46
C ILE A 677 -4.02 9.23 -29.53
N VAL A 678 -3.77 10.53 -29.45
CA VAL A 678 -3.00 11.10 -28.35
C VAL A 678 -3.87 11.10 -27.11
N VAL A 679 -3.42 10.43 -26.06
CA VAL A 679 -4.17 10.34 -24.80
C VAL A 679 -3.97 11.65 -24.02
N ALA A 680 -5.07 12.24 -23.56
CA ALA A 680 -5.06 13.39 -22.67
C ALA A 680 -5.95 13.12 -21.44
N GLU A 681 -5.49 13.56 -20.28
CA GLU A 681 -6.15 13.42 -18.98
C GLU A 681 -6.69 14.79 -18.54
N LEU A 682 -7.87 14.84 -17.91
CA LEU A 682 -8.40 16.07 -17.33
C LEU A 682 -7.65 16.36 -16.03
N VAL A 683 -7.10 17.58 -15.89
CA VAL A 683 -6.30 18.02 -14.74
C VAL A 683 -7.15 18.80 -13.75
N ASP A 684 -8.01 19.70 -14.25
CA ASP A 684 -8.82 20.61 -13.43
C ASP A 684 -10.11 21.01 -14.15
N GLN A 685 -11.19 21.21 -13.40
CA GLN A 685 -12.46 21.77 -13.85
C GLN A 685 -12.87 22.90 -12.91
N SER A 686 -12.76 24.14 -13.39
CA SER A 686 -12.90 25.33 -12.54
C SER A 686 -14.33 25.60 -12.07
N ASP A 687 -15.36 25.11 -12.77
CA ASP A 687 -16.75 25.56 -12.54
C ASP A 687 -17.81 24.44 -12.48
N ASN A 688 -17.43 23.16 -12.40
CA ASN A 688 -18.37 22.01 -12.53
C ASN A 688 -19.23 22.01 -13.82
N ALA A 689 -18.95 22.90 -14.78
CA ALA A 689 -19.66 23.00 -16.04
C ALA A 689 -18.93 22.20 -17.13
N SER A 690 -19.67 21.32 -17.84
CA SER A 690 -19.11 20.64 -19.01
C SER A 690 -18.73 21.64 -20.10
N PRO A 691 -17.59 21.42 -20.80
CA PRO A 691 -17.29 22.19 -21.99
C PRO A 691 -18.37 21.99 -23.05
N GLN A 692 -18.66 23.04 -23.83
CA GLN A 692 -19.67 23.05 -24.87
C GLN A 692 -19.05 23.22 -26.26
N ALA A 693 -19.76 22.78 -27.29
CA ALA A 693 -19.34 22.96 -28.67
C ALA A 693 -19.19 24.47 -28.96
N GLY A 694 -17.99 24.88 -29.37
CA GLY A 694 -17.63 26.30 -29.59
C GLY A 694 -16.75 26.92 -28.49
N ASP A 695 -16.53 26.24 -27.36
CA ASP A 695 -15.54 26.67 -26.38
C ASP A 695 -14.12 26.61 -26.98
N ARG A 696 -13.29 27.61 -26.67
CA ARG A 696 -11.97 27.76 -27.28
C ARG A 696 -10.94 26.91 -26.54
N VAL A 697 -10.19 26.10 -27.29
CA VAL A 697 -9.09 25.30 -26.76
C VAL A 697 -7.78 26.02 -27.04
N VAL A 698 -6.97 26.24 -26.01
CA VAL A 698 -5.71 26.95 -26.11
C VAL A 698 -4.59 26.09 -25.52
N PRO A 699 -3.52 25.78 -26.27
CA PRO A 699 -2.34 25.17 -25.69
C PRO A 699 -1.68 26.17 -24.74
N VAL A 700 -1.41 25.73 -23.53
CA VAL A 700 -0.70 26.52 -22.53
C VAL A 700 0.74 26.05 -22.51
N SER A 701 1.67 27.01 -22.34
CA SER A 701 3.11 26.82 -22.39
C SER A 701 3.56 25.48 -21.78
N PRO A 702 4.59 24.82 -22.35
CA PRO A 702 5.26 23.73 -21.67
C PRO A 702 5.63 24.25 -20.28
N GLY A 703 5.19 23.58 -19.21
CA GLY A 703 5.60 23.97 -17.87
C GLY A 703 7.11 24.05 -17.85
N GLY A 704 7.65 25.26 -17.73
CA GLY A 704 9.04 25.54 -18.08
C GLY A 704 10.08 24.96 -17.10
N PRO A 705 11.38 25.17 -17.37
CA PRO A 705 11.91 25.78 -18.59
C PRO A 705 12.59 24.75 -19.50
N ALA A 706 12.24 24.81 -20.78
CA ALA A 706 13.19 24.46 -21.82
C ALA A 706 14.12 25.66 -22.04
N ARG A 707 15.44 25.42 -22.00
CA ARG A 707 16.48 25.85 -22.96
C ARG A 707 17.78 26.34 -22.32
N PRO A 708 18.93 26.19 -23.02
CA PRO A 708 19.12 25.67 -24.38
C PRO A 708 19.05 24.15 -24.48
#